data_AF-A0A1J7BNE7-F1
#
_entry.id   AF-A0A1J7BNE7-F1
#
_cell.length_a   1.000
_cell.length_b   1.000
_cell.length_c   1.000
_cell.angle_alpha   90.00
_cell.angle_beta   90.00
_cell.angle_gamma   90.00
#
_symmetry.space_group_name_H-M   'P 1'
#
loop_
_entity.id
_entity.type
_entity.pdbx_description
1 polymer ?
#
loop_
_entity_poly.entity_id
_entity_poly.type
_entity_poly.pdbx_seq_one_letter_code
_entity_poly.pdbx_strand_id
1 'polypeptide(L)'
;MFQKKHLFFILLLASFVSAQEIHKKENSFFQPTIESSKPWVYWYWMQSAYSKKGITADLEAMKKGGIEGAYLMTIKGPANPPLMEPPVLQLSKEFWELVRFALTEAERIGVKIAFHPADGFAVAGGPWITPEMSMQKVVWKDTIVSGNSFKNLKLAVPNHYKDYYKDIATFAIPVKESFITSNKKRPKITSTNPESDASILSSSEKDGQFRMPKKGWIQYEFEEPFLCKSIQIETKGNNYQAHRLIVEYSDDGVNFKSLGRLTTPRQGWQDVDAFYTHGIVPTKAKYFRFVYDPEGTEPGAEDLDPAKWNQGLKVAKIYLSNEPLIDNYQGKSAAIWRLSPQVTEKEISTSDCIDPSKMINISQFVNADGVLNWKASAKANWRIIRFGNTSTGHENATAGGGRGLEVDKFNSEAIRFQLDHWFGEMLRVAGPELASKVVKILHMDSWECGSQNWSPVFRAEFKTRRGYDIVDYLPVMAGIPVKDIQTSEKVLYDVRKTISELVAENFFGTLRKIADDSNVKFSSENVAPTMMSDGLLHFKYIDYPSGEFWLKSPTHDKPNDMLDAISGGHIYGKDIIQAEAFTALKMDWDEHPGNLKVVADRNYALGINRFFYHVFVHNPWIDRKPGMTLGGIGTYFQRDQTWWEPGKAWFEYCQRVQFQLQKGKPVVDLAVFIGEDLPSRSVLPDRLVPFIPNVFGKERVASEEIRLKNEGQPSAKMPKEVSYSKNLTDLSQWINALNGYQYDSFNSDVLINRAKMENGKISFGGGIEYGALLFPGSHKMAPNKMISLASAEKIVQLVKDGATIFVDEKPNLQPGLQSNEDFKKWQQLVDEIWNSNASSWKIGKGTVIKLPYLENDFASIGITQDVYFPNLNRADSETIAWTHRKSDTEDVYFISNQKGEKRSFEASFRVEGKVPVWYNPVTDKTSATANWKIENGRTIVSINLNENESGFVIFKGEAKEVSAKSDQKNLEFETVQTLDENWNLQFDPAFKGPKETIKIDKLFDWSTSENEQIKYYSGTVSYKKDFIWKRKDTNKIWLDLGEISNIAEITINGKDCDAIWTFPLRTDISSALKKGKNTIEIKVTNTWANRLMGDQKLPKEEQLTWTNAAYRLEGEPLLKAGLFGPVKFVKEK
;
A
#
# COMPACT_ATOMS: atom_id res chain seq x y z
N MET A 1 -49.09 65.36 1.38
CA MET A 1 -48.75 64.16 0.56
C MET A 1 -47.28 64.18 0.07
N PHE A 2 -46.35 64.80 0.80
CA PHE A 2 -45.01 65.17 0.32
C PHE A 2 -43.83 64.63 1.15
N GLN A 3 -44.05 63.65 2.04
CA GLN A 3 -42.98 63.11 2.90
C GLN A 3 -42.74 61.59 2.78
N LYS A 4 -43.53 60.86 1.97
CA LYS A 4 -43.34 59.40 1.79
C LYS A 4 -42.49 58.99 0.58
N LYS A 5 -42.22 59.90 -0.37
CA LYS A 5 -41.48 59.57 -1.61
C LYS A 5 -39.95 59.73 -1.52
N HIS A 6 -39.41 60.42 -0.51
CA HIS A 6 -37.96 60.59 -0.38
C HIS A 6 -37.32 59.63 0.64
N LEU A 7 -38.10 59.13 1.60
CA LEU A 7 -37.64 58.09 2.52
C LEU A 7 -37.42 56.75 1.79
N PHE A 8 -38.24 56.44 0.78
CA PHE A 8 -38.10 55.24 -0.03
C PHE A 8 -36.89 55.28 -0.97
N PHE A 9 -36.50 56.47 -1.45
CA PHE A 9 -35.34 56.64 -2.34
C PHE A 9 -34.02 56.64 -1.56
N ILE A 10 -34.00 57.16 -0.33
CA ILE A 10 -32.82 57.12 0.55
C ILE A 10 -32.61 55.71 1.13
N LEU A 11 -33.69 54.96 1.41
CA LEU A 11 -33.59 53.54 1.79
C LEU A 11 -33.13 52.65 0.62
N LEU A 12 -33.54 52.95 -0.63
CA LEU A 12 -33.03 52.22 -1.81
C LEU A 12 -31.52 52.47 -2.05
N LEU A 13 -31.05 53.71 -1.87
CA LEU A 13 -29.63 54.05 -2.02
C LEU A 13 -28.77 53.51 -0.86
N ALA A 14 -29.30 53.42 0.36
CA ALA A 14 -28.62 52.75 1.48
C ALA A 14 -28.52 51.23 1.28
N SER A 15 -29.48 50.60 0.59
CA SER A 15 -29.38 49.19 0.17
C SER A 15 -28.43 48.94 -1.01
N PHE A 16 -28.10 49.96 -1.82
CA PHE A 16 -27.07 49.82 -2.88
C PHE A 16 -25.65 50.17 -2.41
N VAL A 17 -25.48 50.92 -1.31
CA VAL A 17 -24.15 51.21 -0.73
C VAL A 17 -23.76 50.24 0.39
N SER A 18 -24.72 49.53 1.00
CA SER A 18 -24.44 48.38 1.89
C SER A 18 -24.43 47.02 1.15
N ALA A 19 -24.61 47.02 -0.17
CA ALA A 19 -24.50 45.84 -1.04
C ALA A 19 -23.31 45.93 -2.02
N GLN A 20 -22.25 46.64 -1.64
CA GLN A 20 -20.92 46.08 -1.85
C GLN A 20 -20.66 45.08 -0.71
N GLU A 21 -21.44 44.00 -0.70
CA GLU A 21 -20.82 42.74 -0.32
C GLU A 21 -19.62 42.63 -1.25
N ILE A 22 -18.43 42.75 -0.66
CA ILE A 22 -17.25 42.11 -1.20
C ILE A 22 -17.74 40.72 -1.57
N HIS A 23 -17.93 40.45 -2.86
CA HIS A 23 -17.92 39.10 -3.38
C HIS A 23 -16.53 38.58 -3.01
N LYS A 24 -16.36 38.15 -1.75
CA LYS A 24 -15.45 37.08 -1.42
C LYS A 24 -15.97 36.00 -2.34
N LYS A 25 -15.24 35.75 -3.43
CA LYS A 25 -15.20 34.40 -3.98
C LYS A 25 -15.01 33.53 -2.75
N GLU A 26 -16.09 32.88 -2.28
CA GLU A 26 -15.94 31.80 -1.34
C GLU A 26 -15.01 30.83 -2.08
N ASN A 27 -13.75 30.77 -1.64
CA ASN A 27 -12.79 29.85 -2.22
C ASN A 27 -13.38 28.46 -2.01
N SER A 28 -13.91 27.86 -3.07
CA SER A 28 -14.46 26.51 -3.08
C SER A 28 -13.36 25.44 -2.95
N PHE A 29 -12.13 25.84 -2.66
CA PHE A 29 -10.95 24.99 -2.57
C PHE A 29 -10.56 24.79 -1.10
N PHE A 30 -10.23 23.54 -0.77
CA PHE A 30 -9.70 23.16 0.54
C PHE A 30 -8.54 24.07 0.97
N GLN A 31 -8.58 24.51 2.23
CA GLN A 31 -7.53 25.29 2.86
C GLN A 31 -6.96 24.49 4.03
N PRO A 32 -5.63 24.26 4.08
CA PRO A 32 -5.02 23.54 5.18
C PRO A 32 -5.17 24.30 6.50
N THR A 33 -5.41 23.56 7.58
CA THR A 33 -5.39 24.07 8.95
C THR A 33 -4.32 23.36 9.77
N ILE A 34 -4.00 23.90 10.95
CA ILE A 34 -3.10 23.22 11.88
C ILE A 34 -3.68 21.84 12.26
N GLU A 35 -4.99 21.74 12.44
CA GLU A 35 -5.69 20.49 12.77
C GLU A 35 -5.66 19.50 11.60
N SER A 36 -5.94 19.94 10.36
CA SER A 36 -5.92 19.05 9.20
C SER A 36 -4.53 18.47 8.92
N SER A 37 -3.50 19.19 9.36
CA SER A 37 -2.09 18.85 9.14
C SER A 37 -1.44 18.13 10.30
N LYS A 38 -2.12 17.85 11.41
CA LYS A 38 -1.54 17.03 12.48
C LYS A 38 -1.62 15.53 12.16
N PRO A 39 -0.61 14.74 12.56
CA PRO A 39 -0.66 13.30 12.40
C PRO A 39 -1.66 12.65 13.36
N TRP A 40 -2.05 11.43 13.02
CA TRP A 40 -2.88 10.54 13.82
C TRP A 40 -2.08 9.30 14.23
N VAL A 41 -2.68 8.36 14.96
CA VAL A 41 -2.07 7.06 15.30
C VAL A 41 -3.09 5.93 15.16
N TYR A 42 -2.63 4.74 14.80
CA TYR A 42 -3.36 3.53 15.19
C TYR A 42 -3.24 3.35 16.69
N TRP A 43 -4.38 3.16 17.37
CA TRP A 43 -4.44 2.93 18.81
C TRP A 43 -4.93 1.52 19.11
N TYR A 44 -3.99 0.60 19.23
CA TYR A 44 -4.29 -0.82 19.34
C TYR A 44 -4.49 -1.27 20.78
N TRP A 45 -5.67 -1.83 21.04
CA TRP A 45 -6.08 -2.42 22.30
C TRP A 45 -5.86 -3.93 22.24
N MET A 46 -4.75 -4.37 22.85
CA MET A 46 -4.27 -5.75 22.74
C MET A 46 -4.93 -6.71 23.75
N GLN A 47 -5.36 -7.85 23.23
CA GLN A 47 -5.59 -9.10 23.99
C GLN A 47 -6.46 -8.96 25.24
N SER A 48 -7.55 -8.18 25.14
CA SER A 48 -8.51 -7.97 26.24
C SER A 48 -7.88 -7.40 27.53
N ALA A 49 -6.73 -6.71 27.44
CA ALA A 49 -6.00 -6.13 28.57
C ALA A 49 -6.07 -4.60 28.53
N TYR A 50 -7.14 -4.04 29.10
CA TYR A 50 -7.48 -2.61 28.98
C TYR A 50 -7.69 -1.97 30.36
N SER A 51 -7.32 -0.70 30.52
CA SER A 51 -7.59 0.03 31.76
C SER A 51 -7.90 1.50 31.55
N LYS A 52 -8.81 2.06 32.37
CA LYS A 52 -9.15 3.49 32.35
C LYS A 52 -7.92 4.38 32.58
N LYS A 53 -7.03 3.99 33.51
CA LYS A 53 -5.80 4.74 33.81
C LYS A 53 -4.86 4.78 32.60
N GLY A 54 -4.68 3.64 31.91
CA GLY A 54 -3.88 3.59 30.70
C GLY A 54 -4.51 4.42 29.57
N ILE A 55 -5.85 4.41 29.44
CA ILE A 55 -6.58 5.19 28.43
C ILE A 55 -6.36 6.70 28.63
N THR A 56 -6.52 7.19 29.86
CA THR A 56 -6.23 8.60 30.17
C THR A 56 -4.78 8.94 29.85
N ALA A 57 -3.84 8.10 30.29
CA ALA A 57 -2.41 8.34 30.06
C ALA A 57 -2.04 8.35 28.56
N ASP A 58 -2.65 7.48 27.76
CA ASP A 58 -2.46 7.44 26.31
C ASP A 58 -2.94 8.72 25.63
N LEU A 59 -4.18 9.13 25.92
CA LEU A 59 -4.78 10.31 25.30
C LEU A 59 -4.07 11.61 25.72
N GLU A 60 -3.64 11.70 26.98
CA GLU A 60 -2.83 12.83 27.46
C GLU A 60 -1.46 12.87 26.78
N ALA A 61 -0.81 11.71 26.61
CA ALA A 61 0.45 11.58 25.88
C ALA A 61 0.29 11.98 24.41
N MET A 62 -0.75 11.49 23.72
CA MET A 62 -1.09 11.86 22.34
C MET A 62 -1.27 13.38 22.22
N LYS A 63 -2.06 13.99 23.11
CA LYS A 63 -2.28 15.44 23.10
C LYS A 63 -0.99 16.22 23.29
N LYS A 64 -0.14 15.79 24.23
CA LYS A 64 1.16 16.42 24.51
C LYS A 64 2.12 16.31 23.33
N GLY A 65 2.10 15.17 22.63
CA GLY A 65 2.85 14.93 21.40
C GLY A 65 2.30 15.67 20.17
N GLY A 66 1.14 16.34 20.28
CA GLY A 66 0.53 17.04 19.14
C GLY A 66 -0.21 16.14 18.16
N ILE A 67 -0.55 14.91 18.57
CA ILE A 67 -1.39 13.99 17.80
C ILE A 67 -2.85 14.48 17.85
N GLU A 68 -3.51 14.57 16.68
CA GLU A 68 -4.88 15.08 16.58
C GLU A 68 -5.93 14.01 16.85
N GLY A 69 -5.65 12.76 16.50
CA GLY A 69 -6.60 11.67 16.71
C GLY A 69 -6.01 10.27 16.69
N ALA A 70 -6.84 9.32 17.11
CA ALA A 70 -6.50 7.93 17.30
C ALA A 70 -7.53 7.02 16.63
N TYR A 71 -7.06 6.01 15.92
CA TYR A 71 -7.86 4.97 15.29
C TYR A 71 -8.00 3.83 16.31
N LEU A 72 -9.11 3.81 17.04
CA LEU A 72 -9.33 2.83 18.10
C LEU A 72 -9.69 1.49 17.47
N MET A 73 -8.80 0.51 17.67
CA MET A 73 -8.94 -0.84 17.12
C MET A 73 -8.52 -1.87 18.17
N THR A 74 -9.30 -2.94 18.31
CA THR A 74 -9.01 -4.03 19.23
C THR A 74 -8.35 -5.20 18.49
N ILE A 75 -7.31 -5.77 19.09
CA ILE A 75 -6.53 -6.84 18.46
C ILE A 75 -6.45 -8.04 19.39
N LYS A 76 -7.02 -9.16 18.94
CA LYS A 76 -7.11 -10.47 19.59
C LYS A 76 -7.93 -10.49 20.87
N GLY A 77 -8.37 -11.69 21.25
CA GLY A 77 -9.00 -11.97 22.54
C GLY A 77 -7.97 -12.13 23.66
N PRO A 78 -8.39 -12.55 24.86
CA PRO A 78 -7.49 -12.69 26.00
C PRO A 78 -6.30 -13.59 25.66
N ALA A 79 -5.12 -13.19 26.11
CA ALA A 79 -3.96 -14.07 26.10
C ALA A 79 -4.22 -15.32 26.97
N ASN A 80 -3.40 -16.36 26.80
CA ASN A 80 -3.44 -17.54 27.65
C ASN A 80 -2.08 -17.78 28.33
N PRO A 81 -1.97 -17.56 29.66
CA PRO A 81 -2.99 -17.02 30.57
C PRO A 81 -3.30 -15.54 30.30
N PRO A 82 -4.43 -14.99 30.79
CA PRO A 82 -4.79 -13.59 30.61
C PRO A 82 -3.73 -12.63 31.17
N LEU A 83 -3.55 -11.48 30.50
CA LEU A 83 -2.59 -10.46 30.97
C LEU A 83 -3.19 -9.58 32.08
N MET A 84 -4.51 -9.49 32.16
CA MET A 84 -5.27 -8.83 33.21
C MET A 84 -6.39 -9.74 33.70
N GLU A 85 -6.71 -9.65 34.99
CA GLU A 85 -7.74 -10.47 35.64
C GLU A 85 -8.80 -9.59 36.31
N PRO A 86 -10.09 -9.70 35.93
CA PRO A 86 -10.58 -10.44 34.76
C PRO A 86 -10.19 -9.72 33.44
N PRO A 87 -10.06 -10.45 32.32
CA PRO A 87 -9.89 -9.82 31.00
C PRO A 87 -11.18 -9.13 30.54
N VAL A 88 -11.05 -8.07 29.74
CA VAL A 88 -12.19 -7.32 29.18
C VAL A 88 -12.48 -7.79 27.76
N LEU A 89 -13.47 -8.68 27.61
CA LEU A 89 -13.81 -9.29 26.32
C LEU A 89 -14.55 -8.29 25.43
N GLN A 90 -14.14 -8.18 24.16
CA GLN A 90 -14.87 -7.39 23.16
C GLN A 90 -16.34 -7.84 23.09
N LEU A 91 -17.23 -6.88 22.83
CA LEU A 91 -18.71 -7.00 22.90
C LEU A 91 -19.30 -7.14 24.31
N SER A 92 -18.50 -7.32 25.37
CA SER A 92 -19.05 -7.31 26.74
C SER A 92 -19.52 -5.91 27.15
N LYS A 93 -20.35 -5.85 28.20
CA LYS A 93 -20.79 -4.58 28.77
C LYS A 93 -19.59 -3.74 29.24
N GLU A 94 -18.63 -4.37 29.91
CA GLU A 94 -17.41 -3.73 30.42
C GLU A 94 -16.55 -3.17 29.29
N PHE A 95 -16.46 -3.87 28.15
CA PHE A 95 -15.78 -3.37 26.97
C PHE A 95 -16.43 -2.08 26.45
N TRP A 96 -17.76 -2.07 26.26
CA TRP A 96 -18.47 -0.88 25.79
C TRP A 96 -18.41 0.28 26.78
N GLU A 97 -18.39 0.01 28.09
CA GLU A 97 -18.15 1.02 29.12
C GLU A 97 -16.74 1.64 29.00
N LEU A 98 -15.72 0.85 28.65
CA LEU A 98 -14.37 1.37 28.37
C LEU A 98 -14.30 2.17 27.08
N VAL A 99 -14.98 1.73 26.01
CA VAL A 99 -15.08 2.51 24.76
C VAL A 99 -15.74 3.86 25.04
N ARG A 100 -16.88 3.88 25.74
CA ARG A 100 -17.54 5.14 26.14
C ARG A 100 -16.64 6.02 26.99
N PHE A 101 -15.89 5.44 27.92
CA PHE A 101 -14.90 6.16 28.73
C PHE A 101 -13.81 6.78 27.85
N ALA A 102 -13.24 6.03 26.91
CA ALA A 102 -12.24 6.53 25.97
C ALA A 102 -12.77 7.70 25.13
N LEU A 103 -14.00 7.62 24.63
CA LEU A 103 -14.63 8.71 23.89
C LEU A 103 -14.84 9.95 24.76
N THR A 104 -15.33 9.77 26.00
CA THR A 104 -15.52 10.87 26.96
C THR A 104 -14.21 11.55 27.30
N GLU A 105 -13.16 10.75 27.51
CA GLU A 105 -11.83 11.24 27.85
C GLU A 105 -11.16 11.94 26.65
N ALA A 106 -11.40 11.44 25.44
CA ALA A 106 -10.97 12.08 24.21
C ALA A 106 -11.68 13.44 23.98
N GLU A 107 -12.96 13.58 24.34
CA GLU A 107 -13.65 14.88 24.38
C GLU A 107 -12.96 15.84 25.35
N ARG A 108 -12.73 15.39 26.60
CA ARG A 108 -12.11 16.19 27.67
C ARG A 108 -10.73 16.72 27.27
N ILE A 109 -9.91 15.86 26.65
CA ILE A 109 -8.52 16.17 26.27
C ILE A 109 -8.45 16.90 24.92
N GLY A 110 -9.46 16.70 24.06
CA GLY A 110 -9.52 17.26 22.72
C GLY A 110 -8.69 16.46 21.71
N VAL A 111 -8.76 15.13 21.78
CA VAL A 111 -8.28 14.16 20.77
C VAL A 111 -9.48 13.60 20.02
N LYS A 112 -9.39 13.39 18.71
CA LYS A 112 -10.47 12.84 17.89
C LYS A 112 -10.31 11.33 17.70
N ILE A 113 -11.42 10.66 17.40
CA ILE A 113 -11.45 9.20 17.26
C ILE A 113 -11.88 8.81 15.85
N ALA A 114 -11.11 7.88 15.28
CA ALA A 114 -11.51 7.06 14.15
C ALA A 114 -11.85 5.67 14.65
N PHE A 115 -12.78 4.97 13.99
CA PHE A 115 -13.20 3.63 14.40
C PHE A 115 -13.30 2.71 13.19
N HIS A 116 -12.77 1.49 13.34
CA HIS A 116 -12.85 0.44 12.33
C HIS A 116 -14.22 -0.27 12.38
N PRO A 117 -14.81 -0.72 11.26
CA PRO A 117 -16.15 -1.32 11.23
C PRO A 117 -16.23 -2.77 11.72
N ALA A 118 -15.13 -3.36 12.19
CA ALA A 118 -15.12 -4.67 12.84
C ALA A 118 -14.05 -4.75 13.94
N ASP A 119 -14.14 -5.78 14.79
CA ASP A 119 -13.04 -6.17 15.69
C ASP A 119 -11.87 -6.73 14.86
N GLY A 120 -10.65 -6.64 15.38
CA GLY A 120 -9.43 -6.93 14.63
C GLY A 120 -8.99 -5.78 13.72
N PHE A 121 -7.94 -6.02 12.95
CA PHE A 121 -7.43 -5.04 11.99
C PHE A 121 -8.21 -5.00 10.67
N ALA A 122 -8.84 -6.12 10.28
CA ALA A 122 -9.29 -6.33 8.93
C ALA A 122 -10.12 -7.62 8.84
N VAL A 123 -11.10 -7.70 7.95
CA VAL A 123 -11.90 -6.59 7.43
C VAL A 123 -13.31 -6.78 8.04
N ALA A 124 -14.42 -6.56 7.34
CA ALA A 124 -15.76 -6.45 7.90
C ALA A 124 -16.40 -7.79 8.31
N GLY A 125 -15.86 -8.46 9.33
CA GLY A 125 -16.39 -9.70 9.90
C GLY A 125 -17.01 -9.59 11.30
N GLY A 126 -17.84 -10.56 11.68
CA GLY A 126 -18.48 -10.58 13.00
C GLY A 126 -19.20 -11.89 13.32
N PRO A 127 -19.40 -12.23 14.61
CA PRO A 127 -19.99 -13.50 15.03
C PRO A 127 -21.46 -13.67 14.63
N TRP A 128 -22.15 -12.58 14.28
CA TRP A 128 -23.51 -12.55 13.78
C TRP A 128 -23.60 -12.85 12.27
N ILE A 129 -22.49 -12.88 11.54
CA ILE A 129 -22.47 -13.20 10.11
C ILE A 129 -22.59 -14.71 9.93
N THR A 130 -23.72 -15.15 9.39
CA THR A 130 -23.95 -16.55 9.04
C THR A 130 -23.23 -16.92 7.74
N PRO A 131 -23.03 -18.22 7.44
CA PRO A 131 -22.50 -18.63 6.15
C PRO A 131 -23.27 -18.12 4.93
N GLU A 132 -24.58 -17.87 5.03
CA GLU A 132 -25.38 -17.27 3.93
C GLU A 132 -25.10 -15.77 3.74
N MET A 133 -24.79 -15.06 4.82
CA MET A 133 -24.48 -13.62 4.82
C MET A 133 -23.00 -13.32 4.56
N SER A 134 -22.17 -14.36 4.48
CA SER A 134 -20.73 -14.25 4.30
C SER A 134 -20.32 -14.12 2.83
N MET A 135 -19.06 -13.80 2.55
CA MET A 135 -18.46 -13.87 1.21
C MET A 135 -18.75 -15.22 0.54
N GLN A 136 -19.27 -15.23 -0.70
CA GLN A 136 -19.69 -16.46 -1.39
C GLN A 136 -18.76 -16.84 -2.55
N LYS A 137 -18.61 -18.14 -2.79
CA LYS A 137 -17.91 -18.69 -3.96
C LYS A 137 -18.73 -19.73 -4.69
N VAL A 138 -18.58 -19.79 -6.02
CA VAL A 138 -19.15 -20.85 -6.86
C VAL A 138 -18.38 -22.16 -6.61
N VAL A 139 -19.12 -23.25 -6.40
CA VAL A 139 -18.59 -24.60 -6.23
C VAL A 139 -19.36 -25.58 -7.11
N TRP A 140 -18.73 -26.68 -7.51
CA TRP A 140 -19.37 -27.66 -8.36
C TRP A 140 -18.91 -29.08 -8.06
N LYS A 141 -19.71 -30.03 -8.53
CA LYS A 141 -19.38 -31.45 -8.56
C LYS A 141 -20.07 -32.08 -9.76
N ASP A 142 -19.40 -33.02 -10.39
CA ASP A 142 -19.95 -33.71 -11.54
C ASP A 142 -19.90 -35.22 -11.40
N THR A 143 -20.65 -35.87 -12.27
CA THR A 143 -20.66 -37.31 -12.44
C THR A 143 -21.01 -37.67 -13.88
N ILE A 144 -20.54 -38.82 -14.34
CA ILE A 144 -20.89 -39.36 -15.66
C ILE A 144 -21.92 -40.48 -15.47
N VAL A 145 -23.04 -40.39 -16.17
CA VAL A 145 -24.09 -41.41 -16.17
C VAL A 145 -24.43 -41.85 -17.58
N SER A 146 -24.83 -43.11 -17.75
CA SER A 146 -25.15 -43.70 -19.04
C SER A 146 -26.64 -44.02 -19.14
N GLY A 147 -27.29 -43.69 -20.25
CA GLY A 147 -28.69 -44.01 -20.49
C GLY A 147 -29.49 -42.81 -21.01
N ASN A 148 -30.82 -42.94 -20.95
CA ASN A 148 -31.77 -41.88 -21.30
C ASN A 148 -32.87 -41.69 -20.25
N SER A 149 -32.84 -42.40 -19.13
CA SER A 149 -33.84 -42.31 -18.06
C SER A 149 -33.17 -42.47 -16.71
N PHE A 150 -33.09 -41.38 -15.94
CA PHE A 150 -32.48 -41.32 -14.62
C PHE A 150 -33.59 -41.05 -13.61
N LYS A 151 -33.87 -42.02 -12.74
CA LYS A 151 -34.84 -41.91 -11.66
C LYS A 151 -34.14 -42.11 -10.34
N ASN A 152 -34.45 -41.28 -9.36
CA ASN A 152 -33.89 -41.35 -8.01
C ASN A 152 -32.35 -41.30 -7.96
N LEU A 153 -31.71 -40.62 -8.91
CA LEU A 153 -30.24 -40.49 -8.91
C LEU A 153 -29.84 -39.39 -7.91
N LYS A 154 -29.25 -39.76 -6.78
CA LYS A 154 -28.70 -38.80 -5.81
C LYS A 154 -27.43 -38.16 -6.37
N LEU A 155 -27.47 -36.86 -6.63
CA LEU A 155 -26.30 -36.09 -7.04
C LEU A 155 -25.47 -35.74 -5.81
N ALA A 156 -24.15 -35.87 -5.93
CA ALA A 156 -23.24 -35.49 -4.88
C ALA A 156 -23.30 -33.97 -4.63
N VAL A 157 -23.27 -33.56 -3.37
CA VAL A 157 -23.14 -32.15 -3.00
C VAL A 157 -21.66 -31.75 -3.18
N PRO A 158 -21.37 -30.61 -3.82
CA PRO A 158 -20.03 -30.02 -3.87
C PRO A 158 -19.41 -29.81 -2.48
N ASN A 159 -18.08 -29.64 -2.42
CA ASN A 159 -17.42 -29.25 -1.17
C ASN A 159 -17.96 -27.89 -0.71
N HIS A 160 -18.28 -27.77 0.57
CA HIS A 160 -18.94 -26.60 1.12
C HIS A 160 -18.46 -26.30 2.54
N TYR A 161 -18.59 -25.04 2.95
CA TYR A 161 -18.19 -24.58 4.27
C TYR A 161 -19.26 -24.97 5.30
N LYS A 162 -18.85 -25.79 6.28
CA LYS A 162 -19.75 -26.38 7.30
C LYS A 162 -20.95 -27.02 6.59
N ASP A 163 -22.18 -26.73 7.02
CA ASP A 163 -23.40 -27.31 6.46
C ASP A 163 -24.11 -26.40 5.44
N TYR A 164 -23.46 -25.31 5.00
CA TYR A 164 -24.09 -24.32 4.11
C TYR A 164 -23.74 -24.53 2.64
N TYR A 165 -24.74 -24.88 1.85
CA TYR A 165 -24.66 -25.01 0.39
C TYR A 165 -26.00 -24.59 -0.23
N LYS A 166 -25.95 -23.89 -1.36
CA LYS A 166 -27.14 -23.47 -2.12
C LYS A 166 -26.96 -23.75 -3.60
N ASP A 167 -27.87 -24.52 -4.20
CA ASP A 167 -27.84 -24.80 -5.64
C ASP A 167 -27.99 -23.52 -6.48
N ILE A 168 -27.24 -23.45 -7.59
CA ILE A 168 -27.37 -22.41 -8.62
C ILE A 168 -28.04 -23.02 -9.86
N ALA A 169 -27.42 -24.07 -10.43
CA ALA A 169 -27.91 -24.74 -11.62
C ALA A 169 -27.31 -26.15 -11.76
N THR A 170 -28.05 -27.05 -12.38
CA THR A 170 -27.56 -28.38 -12.80
C THR A 170 -27.67 -28.54 -14.31
N PHE A 171 -26.59 -28.96 -14.95
CA PHE A 171 -26.51 -29.16 -16.39
C PHE A 171 -26.24 -30.62 -16.74
N ALA A 172 -26.85 -31.07 -17.84
CA ALA A 172 -26.50 -32.33 -18.50
C ALA A 172 -25.83 -32.04 -19.84
N ILE A 173 -24.63 -32.58 -20.04
CA ILE A 173 -23.82 -32.38 -21.25
C ILE A 173 -23.46 -33.75 -21.83
N PRO A 174 -23.68 -34.00 -23.13
CA PRO A 174 -23.30 -35.27 -23.74
C PRO A 174 -21.77 -35.43 -23.77
N VAL A 175 -21.27 -36.56 -23.30
CA VAL A 175 -19.85 -36.86 -23.20
C VAL A 175 -19.35 -37.45 -24.51
N LYS A 176 -18.38 -36.78 -25.15
CA LYS A 176 -17.67 -37.31 -26.34
C LYS A 176 -16.53 -38.27 -25.95
N GLU A 177 -15.82 -37.95 -24.87
CA GLU A 177 -14.65 -38.69 -24.37
C GLU A 177 -14.64 -38.72 -22.83
N SER A 178 -14.11 -39.79 -22.24
CA SER A 178 -13.98 -39.90 -20.78
C SER A 178 -12.77 -39.12 -20.28
N PHE A 179 -12.95 -38.31 -19.24
CA PHE A 179 -11.85 -37.59 -18.59
C PHE A 179 -11.14 -38.46 -17.53
N ILE A 180 -9.82 -38.51 -17.60
CA ILE A 180 -8.91 -39.29 -16.77
C ILE A 180 -7.72 -38.44 -16.32
N THR A 181 -7.27 -38.68 -15.09
CA THR A 181 -6.15 -37.97 -14.49
C THR A 181 -5.01 -38.93 -14.15
N SER A 182 -3.80 -38.40 -13.96
CA SER A 182 -2.65 -39.17 -13.49
C SER A 182 -2.91 -39.86 -12.14
N ASN A 183 -3.78 -39.34 -11.29
CA ASN A 183 -4.19 -40.01 -10.04
C ASN A 183 -4.90 -41.34 -10.30
N LYS A 184 -5.82 -41.36 -11.27
CA LYS A 184 -6.52 -42.60 -11.66
C LYS A 184 -5.59 -43.55 -12.42
N LYS A 185 -4.68 -43.03 -13.24
CA LYS A 185 -3.75 -43.82 -14.06
C LYS A 185 -2.52 -44.34 -13.31
N ARG A 186 -2.23 -43.80 -12.12
CA ARG A 186 -1.12 -44.21 -11.23
C ARG A 186 0.21 -44.45 -11.99
N PRO A 187 0.72 -43.45 -12.75
CA PRO A 187 2.01 -43.59 -13.44
C PRO A 187 3.15 -43.80 -12.44
N LYS A 188 4.23 -44.42 -12.90
CA LYS A 188 5.47 -44.53 -12.14
C LYS A 188 6.14 -43.15 -12.09
N ILE A 189 6.47 -42.67 -10.89
CA ILE A 189 7.11 -41.36 -10.71
C ILE A 189 8.53 -41.54 -10.18
N THR A 190 9.50 -40.95 -10.86
CA THR A 190 10.91 -40.90 -10.46
C THR A 190 11.40 -39.46 -10.39
N SER A 191 12.49 -39.22 -9.66
CA SER A 191 13.10 -37.89 -9.57
C SER A 191 14.60 -37.98 -9.37
N THR A 192 15.32 -36.91 -9.72
CA THR A 192 16.72 -36.70 -9.35
C THR A 192 16.95 -36.46 -7.86
N ASN A 193 15.90 -36.18 -7.06
CA ASN A 193 16.01 -36.08 -5.60
C ASN A 193 15.40 -37.33 -4.92
N PRO A 194 16.19 -38.38 -4.64
CA PRO A 194 15.68 -39.62 -4.04
C PRO A 194 15.27 -39.47 -2.57
N GLU A 195 15.68 -38.40 -1.89
CA GLU A 195 15.35 -38.17 -0.47
C GLU A 195 13.88 -37.75 -0.24
N SER A 196 13.17 -37.36 -1.30
CA SER A 196 11.78 -36.93 -1.23
C SER A 196 10.87 -37.93 -1.96
N ASP A 197 9.82 -38.43 -1.29
CA ASP A 197 8.91 -39.41 -1.88
C ASP A 197 8.10 -38.77 -3.03
N ALA A 198 8.51 -39.04 -4.27
CA ALA A 198 7.83 -38.52 -5.46
C ALA A 198 6.46 -39.19 -5.72
N SER A 199 6.18 -40.35 -5.11
CA SER A 199 4.91 -41.06 -5.32
C SER A 199 3.70 -40.33 -4.71
N ILE A 200 3.93 -39.34 -3.84
CA ILE A 200 2.87 -38.50 -3.30
C ILE A 200 2.26 -37.58 -4.37
N LEU A 201 2.99 -37.28 -5.45
CA LEU A 201 2.63 -36.20 -6.37
C LEU A 201 1.41 -36.50 -7.25
N SER A 202 1.11 -37.78 -7.49
CA SER A 202 -0.09 -38.21 -8.21
C SER A 202 -1.10 -38.94 -7.32
N SER A 203 -0.83 -39.17 -6.04
CA SER A 203 -1.76 -39.90 -5.16
C SER A 203 -2.72 -38.95 -4.43
N SER A 204 -4.03 -39.19 -4.48
CA SER A 204 -4.99 -38.52 -3.59
C SER A 204 -5.03 -39.07 -2.17
N GLU A 205 -4.41 -40.24 -1.93
CA GLU A 205 -4.46 -40.94 -0.63
C GLU A 205 -3.27 -40.56 0.28
N LYS A 206 -2.13 -40.18 -0.30
CA LYS A 206 -0.93 -39.81 0.44
C LYS A 206 -0.89 -38.30 0.67
N ASP A 207 -0.75 -37.87 1.92
CA ASP A 207 -0.47 -36.47 2.25
C ASP A 207 1.03 -36.23 2.42
N GLY A 208 1.52 -35.04 2.06
CA GLY A 208 2.94 -34.71 2.12
C GLY A 208 3.34 -33.54 1.24
N GLN A 209 4.65 -33.31 1.13
CA GLN A 209 5.22 -32.29 0.25
C GLN A 209 6.55 -32.78 -0.32
N PHE A 210 6.67 -32.74 -1.64
CA PHE A 210 7.89 -33.03 -2.36
C PHE A 210 8.78 -31.79 -2.37
N ARG A 211 10.08 -31.98 -2.15
CA ARG A 211 11.05 -30.88 -2.06
C ARG A 211 12.20 -31.12 -3.01
N MET A 212 12.64 -30.07 -3.68
CA MET A 212 13.84 -30.11 -4.52
C MET A 212 14.62 -28.81 -4.36
N PRO A 213 15.67 -28.77 -3.51
CA PRO A 213 16.37 -27.54 -3.19
C PRO A 213 17.31 -27.09 -4.33
N LYS A 214 17.72 -28.00 -5.21
CA LYS A 214 18.64 -27.75 -6.34
C LYS A 214 18.01 -28.16 -7.66
N LYS A 215 18.53 -27.64 -8.77
CA LYS A 215 18.09 -28.00 -10.12
C LYS A 215 17.97 -29.51 -10.29
N GLY A 216 16.91 -29.96 -10.92
CA GLY A 216 16.58 -31.37 -11.06
C GLY A 216 15.26 -31.59 -11.78
N TRP A 217 14.80 -32.83 -11.84
CA TRP A 217 13.54 -33.16 -12.51
C TRP A 217 12.70 -34.19 -11.77
N ILE A 218 11.40 -34.18 -12.09
CA ILE A 218 10.39 -35.18 -11.70
C ILE A 218 9.84 -35.78 -12.99
N GLN A 219 9.82 -37.10 -13.14
CA GLN A 219 9.37 -37.78 -14.35
C GLN A 219 8.20 -38.71 -14.06
N TYR A 220 7.18 -38.62 -14.91
CA TYR A 220 5.98 -39.45 -14.93
C TYR A 220 6.10 -40.40 -16.11
N GLU A 221 6.05 -41.71 -15.84
CA GLU A 221 6.03 -42.78 -16.83
C GLU A 221 4.66 -43.46 -16.80
N PHE A 222 3.92 -43.36 -17.89
CA PHE A 222 2.65 -44.05 -18.08
C PHE A 222 2.86 -45.40 -18.76
N GLU A 223 1.96 -46.36 -18.51
CA GLU A 223 1.98 -47.66 -19.20
C GLU A 223 1.78 -47.48 -20.71
N GLU A 224 0.81 -46.63 -21.08
CA GLU A 224 0.45 -46.26 -22.45
C GLU A 224 0.53 -44.74 -22.65
N PRO A 225 0.74 -44.24 -23.90
CA PRO A 225 0.79 -42.81 -24.17
C PRO A 225 -0.44 -42.06 -23.66
N PHE A 226 -0.23 -41.14 -22.72
CA PHE A 226 -1.25 -40.33 -22.07
C PHE A 226 -1.41 -39.00 -22.82
N LEU A 227 -2.65 -38.65 -23.16
CA LEU A 227 -2.97 -37.32 -23.69
C LEU A 227 -3.13 -36.34 -22.53
N CYS A 228 -2.24 -35.39 -22.41
CA CYS A 228 -2.30 -34.30 -21.43
C CYS A 228 -2.76 -33.02 -22.12
N LYS A 229 -3.79 -32.37 -21.55
CA LYS A 229 -4.30 -31.05 -21.97
C LYS A 229 -4.20 -30.02 -20.84
N SER A 230 -4.19 -30.44 -19.58
CA SER A 230 -4.04 -29.53 -18.44
C SER A 230 -3.29 -30.17 -17.26
N ILE A 231 -2.63 -29.33 -16.47
CA ILE A 231 -1.79 -29.73 -15.32
C ILE A 231 -2.27 -28.97 -14.09
N GLN A 232 -2.68 -29.69 -13.05
CA GLN A 232 -3.04 -29.09 -11.76
C GLN A 232 -1.89 -29.22 -10.78
N ILE A 233 -1.48 -28.11 -10.17
CA ILE A 233 -0.42 -28.03 -9.18
C ILE A 233 -0.99 -27.54 -7.85
N GLU A 234 -0.70 -28.28 -6.79
CA GLU A 234 -1.08 -27.93 -5.41
C GLU A 234 0.17 -27.80 -4.56
N THR A 235 0.16 -26.84 -3.63
CA THR A 235 1.26 -26.56 -2.71
C THR A 235 0.72 -26.47 -1.27
N LYS A 236 1.59 -26.69 -0.27
CA LYS A 236 1.30 -26.38 1.13
C LYS A 236 1.89 -25.00 1.44
N GLY A 237 1.03 -23.97 1.41
CA GLY A 237 1.46 -22.57 1.36
C GLY A 237 1.97 -22.17 -0.03
N ASN A 238 2.48 -20.95 -0.16
CA ASN A 238 2.92 -20.42 -1.45
C ASN A 238 4.30 -20.98 -1.88
N ASN A 239 4.47 -21.28 -3.17
CA ASN A 239 5.78 -21.63 -3.73
C ASN A 239 5.91 -21.19 -5.20
N TYR A 240 6.62 -20.08 -5.44
CA TYR A 240 6.80 -19.54 -6.80
C TYR A 240 7.36 -20.57 -7.81
N GLN A 241 8.34 -21.37 -7.39
CA GLN A 241 9.05 -22.30 -8.25
C GLN A 241 8.18 -23.46 -8.75
N ALA A 242 7.14 -23.83 -8.00
CA ALA A 242 6.19 -24.87 -8.42
C ALA A 242 5.44 -24.49 -9.70
N HIS A 243 5.29 -23.19 -9.98
CA HIS A 243 4.50 -22.66 -11.10
C HIS A 243 5.38 -22.20 -12.27
N ARG A 244 6.66 -22.61 -12.29
CA ARG A 244 7.68 -22.29 -13.30
C ARG A 244 8.46 -23.51 -13.78
N LEU A 245 7.92 -24.70 -13.59
CA LEU A 245 8.53 -25.93 -14.08
C LEU A 245 8.62 -25.88 -15.61
N ILE A 246 9.74 -26.35 -16.16
CA ILE A 246 9.83 -26.61 -17.61
C ILE A 246 9.20 -27.97 -17.85
N VAL A 247 8.23 -28.02 -18.76
CA VAL A 247 7.53 -29.26 -19.10
C VAL A 247 8.18 -29.86 -20.34
N GLU A 248 8.63 -31.10 -20.22
CA GLU A 248 9.16 -31.89 -21.32
C GLU A 248 8.36 -33.17 -21.50
N TYR A 249 8.39 -33.75 -22.70
CA TYR A 249 7.73 -35.01 -23.01
C TYR A 249 8.59 -35.89 -23.91
N SER A 250 8.35 -37.19 -23.84
CA SER A 250 9.07 -38.19 -24.64
C SER A 250 8.19 -39.43 -24.88
N ASP A 251 8.41 -40.10 -26.01
CA ASP A 251 7.79 -41.38 -26.33
C ASP A 251 8.66 -42.57 -25.90
N ASP A 252 9.99 -42.38 -25.86
CA ASP A 252 10.98 -43.43 -25.59
C ASP A 252 11.67 -43.31 -24.21
N GLY A 253 11.45 -42.20 -23.50
CA GLY A 253 12.03 -41.95 -22.18
C GLY A 253 13.49 -41.50 -22.21
N VAL A 254 14.05 -41.24 -23.39
CA VAL A 254 15.44 -40.81 -23.62
C VAL A 254 15.49 -39.46 -24.34
N ASN A 255 14.75 -39.33 -25.45
CA ASN A 255 14.71 -38.13 -26.27
C ASN A 255 13.54 -37.24 -25.83
N PHE A 256 13.85 -36.16 -25.10
CA PHE A 256 12.85 -35.22 -24.58
C PHE A 256 12.71 -34.00 -25.48
N LYS A 257 11.45 -33.60 -25.70
CA LYS A 257 11.07 -32.34 -26.34
C LYS A 257 10.45 -31.42 -25.30
N SER A 258 10.78 -30.13 -25.36
CA SER A 258 10.23 -29.14 -24.43
C SER A 258 8.90 -28.57 -24.95
N LEU A 259 7.91 -28.45 -24.06
CA LEU A 259 6.71 -27.64 -24.24
C LEU A 259 6.91 -26.20 -23.73
N GLY A 260 8.10 -25.88 -23.21
CA GLY A 260 8.41 -24.61 -22.60
C GLY A 260 8.21 -24.59 -21.09
N ARG A 261 8.37 -23.40 -20.51
CA ARG A 261 8.23 -23.14 -19.08
C ARG A 261 6.79 -22.76 -18.76
N LEU A 262 6.24 -23.31 -17.67
CA LEU A 262 4.96 -22.87 -17.14
C LEU A 262 5.00 -21.37 -16.84
N THR A 263 3.94 -20.68 -17.22
CA THR A 263 3.77 -19.26 -16.92
C THR A 263 3.12 -19.13 -15.56
N THR A 264 3.79 -18.45 -14.64
CA THR A 264 3.20 -18.12 -13.34
C THR A 264 2.27 -16.92 -13.49
N PRO A 265 1.02 -16.99 -13.00
CA PRO A 265 0.18 -15.80 -12.93
C PRO A 265 0.78 -14.76 -11.96
N ARG A 266 0.45 -13.48 -12.16
CA ARG A 266 0.64 -12.49 -11.09
C ARG A 266 -0.27 -12.85 -9.92
N GLN A 267 0.18 -12.59 -8.70
CA GLN A 267 -0.54 -12.94 -7.47
C GLN A 267 -0.07 -12.09 -6.28
N GLY A 268 -0.98 -11.87 -5.34
CA GLY A 268 -0.68 -11.24 -4.05
C GLY A 268 -0.14 -12.24 -3.03
N TRP A 269 -0.08 -11.81 -1.77
CA TRP A 269 0.39 -12.66 -0.67
C TRP A 269 -0.64 -13.72 -0.24
N GLN A 270 -1.95 -13.42 -0.36
CA GLN A 270 -3.06 -14.29 0.08
C GLN A 270 -3.50 -15.28 -1.02
N ASP A 271 -2.57 -16.12 -1.47
CA ASP A 271 -2.77 -16.96 -2.67
C ASP A 271 -2.97 -18.47 -2.37
N VAL A 272 -3.51 -18.80 -1.20
CA VAL A 272 -3.62 -20.20 -0.70
C VAL A 272 -5.01 -20.82 -0.83
N ASP A 273 -6.03 -20.05 -1.23
CA ASP A 273 -7.43 -20.50 -1.28
C ASP A 273 -7.75 -21.39 -2.50
N ALA A 274 -6.86 -21.41 -3.49
CA ALA A 274 -7.06 -22.10 -4.74
C ALA A 274 -5.76 -22.74 -5.27
N PHE A 275 -5.89 -23.94 -5.83
CA PHE A 275 -4.81 -24.58 -6.56
C PHE A 275 -4.54 -23.86 -7.90
N TYR A 276 -3.49 -24.30 -8.60
CA TYR A 276 -3.12 -23.77 -9.91
C TYR A 276 -3.51 -24.76 -11.00
N THR A 277 -4.14 -24.28 -12.06
CA THR A 277 -4.33 -25.03 -13.30
C THR A 277 -3.49 -24.39 -14.39
N HIS A 278 -2.63 -25.18 -15.00
CA HIS A 278 -1.87 -24.79 -16.19
C HIS A 278 -2.46 -25.48 -17.43
N GLY A 279 -2.97 -24.67 -18.36
CA GLY A 279 -3.34 -25.16 -19.69
C GLY A 279 -2.07 -25.44 -20.50
N ILE A 280 -2.06 -26.50 -21.29
CA ILE A 280 -0.95 -26.78 -22.21
C ILE A 280 -1.47 -27.09 -23.60
N VAL A 281 -0.60 -26.94 -24.61
CA VAL A 281 -0.87 -27.50 -25.94
C VAL A 281 -1.10 -29.01 -25.80
N PRO A 282 -2.24 -29.56 -26.29
CA PRO A 282 -2.55 -30.97 -26.17
C PRO A 282 -1.41 -31.87 -26.63
N THR A 283 -0.85 -32.63 -25.70
CA THR A 283 0.37 -33.43 -25.93
C THR A 283 0.13 -34.87 -25.52
N LYS A 284 0.38 -35.81 -26.43
CA LYS A 284 0.27 -37.25 -26.18
C LYS A 284 1.67 -37.85 -26.10
N ALA A 285 2.02 -38.43 -24.96
CA ALA A 285 3.34 -39.01 -24.74
C ALA A 285 3.31 -40.09 -23.65
N LYS A 286 4.31 -40.98 -23.64
CA LYS A 286 4.47 -41.97 -22.57
C LYS A 286 5.16 -41.39 -21.32
N TYR A 287 6.06 -40.44 -21.53
CA TYR A 287 6.85 -39.80 -20.49
C TYR A 287 6.58 -38.30 -20.45
N PHE A 288 6.34 -37.77 -19.25
CA PHE A 288 6.32 -36.33 -18.98
C PHE A 288 7.36 -36.00 -17.91
N ARG A 289 8.15 -34.96 -18.11
CA ARG A 289 9.19 -34.54 -17.17
C ARG A 289 8.98 -33.08 -16.79
N PHE A 290 9.03 -32.81 -15.49
CA PHE A 290 8.95 -31.48 -14.90
C PHE A 290 10.34 -31.11 -14.38
N VAL A 291 11.02 -30.23 -15.11
CA VAL A 291 12.35 -29.76 -14.76
C VAL A 291 12.21 -28.50 -13.91
N TYR A 292 12.73 -28.55 -12.68
CA TYR A 292 12.89 -27.35 -11.86
C TYR A 292 14.28 -26.79 -12.08
N ASP A 293 14.28 -25.52 -12.47
CA ASP A 293 15.46 -24.72 -12.68
C ASP A 293 15.20 -23.30 -12.16
N PRO A 294 15.90 -22.87 -11.09
CA PRO A 294 15.73 -21.53 -10.51
C PRO A 294 16.33 -20.43 -11.40
N GLU A 295 17.09 -20.75 -12.45
CA GLU A 295 17.57 -19.75 -13.40
C GLU A 295 16.40 -19.01 -14.10
N GLY A 296 16.57 -17.69 -14.31
CA GLY A 296 15.55 -16.81 -14.87
C GLY A 296 14.37 -16.51 -13.92
N THR A 297 14.52 -16.77 -12.62
CA THR A 297 13.55 -16.38 -11.58
C THR A 297 13.39 -14.87 -11.55
N GLU A 298 12.18 -14.39 -11.83
CA GLU A 298 11.83 -12.97 -11.61
C GLU A 298 11.95 -12.63 -10.12
N PRO A 299 12.56 -11.49 -9.74
CA PRO A 299 12.59 -11.05 -8.35
C PRO A 299 11.19 -10.81 -7.75
N GLY A 300 11.10 -10.87 -6.42
CA GLY A 300 9.86 -10.63 -5.69
C GLY A 300 9.29 -9.21 -5.86
N ALA A 301 7.96 -9.12 -5.86
CA ALA A 301 7.19 -7.87 -5.84
C ALA A 301 5.83 -8.15 -5.19
N GLU A 302 5.02 -7.12 -4.91
CA GLU A 302 3.67 -7.31 -4.34
C GLU A 302 2.72 -8.11 -5.25
N ASP A 303 2.90 -8.02 -6.56
CA ASP A 303 2.14 -8.77 -7.57
C ASP A 303 2.82 -10.09 -7.98
N LEU A 304 3.85 -10.50 -7.23
CA LEU A 304 4.52 -11.79 -7.33
C LEU A 304 5.10 -12.18 -5.96
N ASP A 305 4.26 -12.09 -4.92
CA ASP A 305 4.71 -12.14 -3.53
C ASP A 305 5.55 -13.38 -3.19
N PRO A 306 5.20 -14.60 -3.66
CA PRO A 306 5.97 -15.79 -3.31
C PRO A 306 7.39 -15.82 -3.85
N ALA A 307 7.72 -14.99 -4.84
CA ALA A 307 9.09 -14.84 -5.35
C ALA A 307 9.99 -14.05 -4.39
N LYS A 308 9.45 -13.39 -3.36
CA LYS A 308 10.22 -12.75 -2.28
C LYS A 308 10.96 -13.77 -1.40
N TRP A 309 10.52 -15.03 -1.37
CA TRP A 309 11.00 -16.03 -0.40
C TRP A 309 12.11 -16.94 -0.93
N ASN A 310 12.36 -18.06 -0.25
CA ASN A 310 13.35 -19.05 -0.66
C ASN A 310 12.99 -19.68 -2.02
N GLN A 311 13.99 -19.78 -2.90
CA GLN A 311 13.82 -20.23 -4.29
C GLN A 311 13.89 -21.74 -4.47
N GLY A 312 13.70 -22.55 -3.44
CA GLY A 312 13.60 -24.02 -3.55
C GLY A 312 12.20 -24.48 -3.97
N LEU A 313 12.12 -25.54 -4.77
CA LEU A 313 10.84 -26.14 -5.15
C LEU A 313 10.21 -26.86 -3.95
N LYS A 314 8.93 -26.55 -3.69
CA LYS A 314 8.07 -27.27 -2.76
C LYS A 314 6.69 -27.46 -3.37
N VAL A 315 6.28 -28.71 -3.58
CA VAL A 315 5.02 -29.03 -4.25
C VAL A 315 4.33 -30.20 -3.57
N ALA A 316 3.01 -30.14 -3.41
CA ALA A 316 2.21 -31.20 -2.80
C ALA A 316 1.70 -32.18 -3.85
N LYS A 317 1.14 -31.68 -4.96
CA LYS A 317 0.57 -32.48 -6.06
C LYS A 317 0.93 -31.90 -7.43
N ILE A 318 1.09 -32.79 -8.40
CA ILE A 318 1.12 -32.48 -9.83
C ILE A 318 0.24 -33.52 -10.54
N TYR A 319 -0.98 -33.10 -10.88
CA TYR A 319 -1.95 -33.93 -11.59
C TYR A 319 -1.96 -33.57 -13.08
N LEU A 320 -1.79 -34.58 -13.94
CA LEU A 320 -1.94 -34.41 -15.39
C LEU A 320 -3.35 -34.88 -15.77
N SER A 321 -4.02 -34.14 -16.65
CA SER A 321 -5.40 -34.42 -17.07
C SER A 321 -5.53 -34.37 -18.59
N ASN A 322 -6.37 -35.24 -19.16
CA ASN A 322 -6.79 -35.13 -20.57
C ASN A 322 -7.97 -34.18 -20.78
N GLU A 323 -8.50 -33.58 -19.71
CA GLU A 323 -9.57 -32.59 -19.79
C GLU A 323 -8.99 -31.20 -20.16
N PRO A 324 -9.53 -30.55 -21.21
CA PRO A 324 -9.15 -29.19 -21.55
C PRO A 324 -9.75 -28.23 -20.52
N LEU A 325 -8.88 -27.58 -19.73
CA LEU A 325 -9.27 -26.59 -18.73
C LEU A 325 -8.59 -25.26 -19.05
N ILE A 326 -9.31 -24.17 -18.89
CA ILE A 326 -8.80 -22.81 -19.08
C ILE A 326 -7.63 -22.58 -18.10
N ASP A 327 -6.50 -22.12 -18.63
CA ASP A 327 -5.32 -21.79 -17.84
C ASP A 327 -5.66 -20.77 -16.75
N ASN A 328 -5.28 -21.10 -15.51
CA ASN A 328 -5.49 -20.31 -14.29
C ASN A 328 -6.94 -19.80 -14.15
N TYR A 329 -7.93 -20.64 -14.47
CA TYR A 329 -9.34 -20.25 -14.37
C TYR A 329 -9.76 -19.83 -12.95
N GLN A 330 -9.04 -20.25 -11.91
CA GLN A 330 -9.27 -19.83 -10.53
C GLN A 330 -9.11 -18.31 -10.39
N GLY A 331 -8.07 -17.74 -11.00
CA GLY A 331 -7.88 -16.30 -11.10
C GLY A 331 -8.91 -15.64 -12.01
N LYS A 332 -9.14 -16.23 -13.19
CA LYS A 332 -10.06 -15.66 -14.19
C LYS A 332 -11.52 -15.66 -13.76
N SER A 333 -11.92 -16.60 -12.90
CA SER A 333 -13.24 -16.65 -12.25
C SER A 333 -13.30 -15.82 -10.97
N ALA A 334 -12.24 -15.06 -10.64
CA ALA A 334 -12.13 -14.23 -9.44
C ALA A 334 -12.24 -14.99 -8.10
N ALA A 335 -12.08 -16.31 -8.09
CA ALA A 335 -12.02 -17.06 -6.84
C ALA A 335 -10.78 -16.67 -6.00
N ILE A 336 -9.76 -16.11 -6.65
CA ILE A 336 -8.52 -15.63 -6.03
C ILE A 336 -7.95 -14.47 -6.86
N TRP A 337 -7.20 -13.55 -6.24
CA TRP A 337 -6.54 -12.46 -6.96
C TRP A 337 -5.34 -13.00 -7.75
N ARG A 338 -5.54 -13.23 -9.05
CA ARG A 338 -4.49 -13.62 -9.99
C ARG A 338 -4.72 -13.02 -11.36
N LEU A 339 -3.65 -12.78 -12.10
CA LEU A 339 -3.70 -12.34 -13.49
C LEU A 339 -2.80 -13.19 -14.39
N SER A 340 -3.34 -13.67 -15.52
CA SER A 340 -2.58 -14.39 -16.54
C SER A 340 -3.06 -14.01 -17.95
N PRO A 341 -2.25 -14.26 -19.00
CA PRO A 341 -2.67 -14.08 -20.39
C PRO A 341 -3.92 -14.89 -20.76
N GLN A 342 -4.65 -14.44 -21.79
CA GLN A 342 -5.74 -15.21 -22.38
C GLN A 342 -5.23 -16.49 -23.06
N VAL A 343 -5.99 -17.57 -22.93
CA VAL A 343 -5.72 -18.84 -23.60
C VAL A 343 -6.01 -18.73 -25.10
N THR A 344 -5.22 -19.43 -25.91
CA THR A 344 -5.35 -19.43 -27.37
C THR A 344 -5.99 -20.71 -27.91
N GLU A 345 -6.43 -20.68 -29.17
CA GLU A 345 -6.96 -21.88 -29.86
C GLU A 345 -5.94 -23.02 -30.03
N LYS A 346 -4.64 -22.74 -29.85
CA LYS A 346 -3.59 -23.76 -29.87
C LYS A 346 -3.64 -24.65 -28.63
N GLU A 347 -4.10 -24.12 -27.50
CA GLU A 347 -4.22 -24.83 -26.23
C GLU A 347 -5.61 -25.46 -26.09
N ILE A 348 -6.66 -24.73 -26.49
CA ILE A 348 -8.05 -25.19 -26.41
C ILE A 348 -8.75 -24.88 -27.73
N SER A 349 -9.04 -25.91 -28.52
CA SER A 349 -9.76 -25.75 -29.78
C SER A 349 -11.27 -25.57 -29.55
N THR A 350 -12.01 -25.08 -30.55
CA THR A 350 -13.49 -25.05 -30.50
C THR A 350 -14.09 -26.44 -30.24
N SER A 351 -13.43 -27.51 -30.69
CA SER A 351 -13.90 -28.88 -30.50
C SER A 351 -13.81 -29.39 -29.05
N ASP A 352 -12.91 -28.79 -28.27
CA ASP A 352 -12.72 -29.00 -26.83
C ASP A 352 -13.75 -28.24 -25.99
N CYS A 353 -14.44 -27.26 -26.58
CA CYS A 353 -15.44 -26.44 -25.90
C CYS A 353 -16.83 -27.12 -25.86
N ILE A 354 -17.60 -26.84 -24.80
CA ILE A 354 -19.01 -27.22 -24.73
C ILE A 354 -19.78 -26.45 -25.79
N ASP A 355 -20.45 -27.16 -26.70
CA ASP A 355 -21.44 -26.60 -27.60
C ASP A 355 -22.67 -26.18 -26.78
N PRO A 356 -23.01 -24.87 -26.68
CA PRO A 356 -24.10 -24.39 -25.85
C PRO A 356 -25.45 -25.04 -26.20
N SER A 357 -25.67 -25.40 -27.47
CA SER A 357 -26.91 -26.06 -27.92
C SER A 357 -27.10 -27.47 -27.36
N LYS A 358 -26.01 -28.08 -26.86
CA LYS A 358 -25.99 -29.44 -26.28
C LYS A 358 -25.95 -29.44 -24.75
N MET A 359 -25.81 -28.27 -24.13
CA MET A 359 -25.84 -28.12 -22.68
C MET A 359 -27.29 -27.93 -22.22
N ILE A 360 -27.86 -28.93 -21.55
CA ILE A 360 -29.25 -28.91 -21.13
C ILE A 360 -29.32 -28.51 -19.66
N ASN A 361 -29.98 -27.39 -19.35
CA ASN A 361 -30.31 -27.04 -17.97
C ASN A 361 -31.40 -27.98 -17.45
N ILE A 362 -31.03 -28.84 -16.50
CA ILE A 362 -31.89 -29.86 -15.91
C ILE A 362 -32.22 -29.55 -14.44
N SER A 363 -32.01 -28.31 -13.99
CA SER A 363 -32.20 -27.90 -12.59
C SER A 363 -33.60 -28.22 -12.08
N GLN A 364 -34.64 -28.00 -12.90
CA GLN A 364 -36.03 -28.29 -12.55
C GLN A 364 -36.33 -29.79 -12.27
N PHE A 365 -35.42 -30.69 -12.68
CA PHE A 365 -35.53 -32.12 -12.45
C PHE A 365 -34.77 -32.60 -11.21
N VAL A 366 -34.09 -31.69 -10.50
CA VAL A 366 -33.38 -31.94 -9.24
C VAL A 366 -34.24 -31.40 -8.11
N ASN A 367 -34.66 -32.25 -7.18
CA ASN A 367 -35.43 -31.80 -6.01
C ASN A 367 -34.52 -31.17 -4.93
N ALA A 368 -35.13 -30.66 -3.84
CA ALA A 368 -34.39 -30.04 -2.73
C ALA A 368 -33.36 -30.98 -2.06
N ASP A 369 -33.61 -32.29 -2.09
CA ASP A 369 -32.66 -33.29 -1.60
C ASP A 369 -31.52 -33.58 -2.59
N GLY A 370 -31.45 -32.92 -3.75
CA GLY A 370 -30.44 -33.20 -4.77
C GLY A 370 -30.67 -34.52 -5.51
N VAL A 371 -31.90 -35.02 -5.55
CA VAL A 371 -32.29 -36.23 -6.30
C VAL A 371 -32.76 -35.85 -7.70
N LEU A 372 -32.07 -36.37 -8.72
CA LEU A 372 -32.38 -36.16 -10.13
C LEU A 372 -33.40 -37.17 -10.64
N ASN A 373 -34.47 -36.65 -11.25
CA ASN A 373 -35.50 -37.39 -11.98
C ASN A 373 -35.67 -36.81 -13.39
N TRP A 374 -34.85 -37.26 -14.33
CA TRP A 374 -34.76 -36.70 -15.68
C TRP A 374 -34.74 -37.79 -16.76
N LYS A 375 -35.47 -37.55 -17.85
CA LYS A 375 -35.46 -38.39 -19.06
C LYS A 375 -34.87 -37.60 -20.21
N ALA A 376 -33.73 -38.06 -20.72
CA ALA A 376 -33.08 -37.48 -21.88
C ALA A 376 -33.76 -37.92 -23.19
N SER A 377 -33.66 -37.10 -24.23
CA SER A 377 -34.21 -37.39 -25.56
C SER A 377 -33.46 -38.51 -26.29
N ALA A 378 -32.18 -38.74 -25.95
CA ALA A 378 -31.32 -39.75 -26.55
C ALA A 378 -30.56 -40.57 -25.50
N LYS A 379 -30.27 -41.83 -25.83
CA LYS A 379 -29.40 -42.70 -25.02
C LYS A 379 -27.94 -42.34 -25.30
N ALA A 380 -27.27 -41.79 -24.29
CA ALA A 380 -25.88 -41.35 -24.36
C ALA A 380 -25.19 -41.44 -22.99
N ASN A 381 -23.91 -41.10 -22.96
CA ASN A 381 -23.21 -40.77 -21.71
C ASN A 381 -23.42 -39.28 -21.45
N TRP A 382 -23.86 -38.93 -20.25
CA TRP A 382 -24.14 -37.57 -19.82
C TRP A 382 -23.24 -37.21 -18.66
N ARG A 383 -22.51 -36.09 -18.77
CA ARG A 383 -21.85 -35.42 -17.64
C ARG A 383 -22.90 -34.55 -16.99
N ILE A 384 -23.30 -34.91 -15.77
CA ILE A 384 -24.20 -34.12 -14.94
C ILE A 384 -23.32 -33.26 -14.05
N ILE A 385 -23.36 -31.93 -14.21
CA ILE A 385 -22.62 -30.98 -13.39
C ILE A 385 -23.60 -30.21 -12.52
N ARG A 386 -23.47 -30.34 -11.21
CA ARG A 386 -24.26 -29.62 -10.20
C ARG A 386 -23.43 -28.46 -9.66
N PHE A 387 -23.85 -27.23 -9.96
CA PHE A 387 -23.26 -26.01 -9.45
C PHE A 387 -24.08 -25.47 -8.28
N GLY A 388 -23.36 -24.93 -7.30
CA GLY A 388 -23.93 -24.19 -6.20
C GLY A 388 -22.97 -23.12 -5.70
N ASN A 389 -23.32 -22.50 -4.58
CA ASN A 389 -22.44 -21.61 -3.84
C ASN A 389 -22.36 -22.01 -2.37
N THR A 390 -21.30 -21.53 -1.72
CA THR A 390 -21.03 -21.68 -0.29
C THR A 390 -20.17 -20.51 0.17
N SER A 391 -20.02 -20.32 1.49
CA SER A 391 -19.13 -19.31 2.06
C SER A 391 -17.67 -19.61 1.69
N THR A 392 -16.85 -18.56 1.52
CA THR A 392 -15.40 -18.69 1.39
C THR A 392 -14.77 -19.22 2.67
N GLY A 393 -15.39 -18.94 3.82
CA GLY A 393 -14.93 -19.34 5.15
C GLY A 393 -13.93 -18.39 5.80
N HIS A 394 -13.69 -17.21 5.19
CA HIS A 394 -12.83 -16.18 5.76
C HIS A 394 -13.49 -15.51 6.97
N GLU A 395 -12.65 -15.12 7.92
CA GLU A 395 -13.03 -14.47 9.18
C GLU A 395 -12.11 -13.26 9.39
N ASN A 396 -12.56 -12.28 10.18
CA ASN A 396 -11.71 -11.22 10.72
C ASN A 396 -10.74 -11.82 11.78
N ALA A 397 -9.73 -12.56 11.31
CA ALA A 397 -9.00 -13.55 12.11
C ALA A 397 -8.19 -12.96 13.28
N THR A 398 -7.90 -11.66 13.26
CA THR A 398 -7.18 -10.96 14.33
C THR A 398 -8.09 -10.38 15.41
N ALA A 399 -9.40 -10.56 15.30
CA ALA A 399 -10.37 -10.15 16.32
C ALA A 399 -10.28 -10.96 17.62
N GLY A 400 -10.89 -10.43 18.68
CA GLY A 400 -11.17 -11.14 19.93
C GLY A 400 -12.60 -11.63 20.00
N GLY A 401 -13.38 -11.09 20.94
CA GLY A 401 -14.80 -11.45 21.11
C GLY A 401 -15.67 -11.15 19.89
N GLY A 402 -15.27 -10.21 19.02
CA GLY A 402 -15.96 -9.87 17.77
C GLY A 402 -15.52 -10.69 16.57
N ARG A 403 -14.81 -11.81 16.75
CA ARG A 403 -14.42 -12.69 15.65
C ARG A 403 -15.60 -13.45 15.06
N GLY A 404 -15.70 -13.46 13.73
CA GLY A 404 -16.63 -14.31 12.99
C GLY A 404 -16.43 -14.19 11.48
N LEU A 405 -17.40 -14.68 10.70
CA LEU A 405 -17.28 -14.70 9.25
C LEU A 405 -17.25 -13.29 8.66
N GLU A 406 -16.48 -13.13 7.60
CA GLU A 406 -16.46 -11.94 6.76
C GLU A 406 -17.79 -11.76 6.02
N VAL A 407 -18.34 -10.54 6.02
CA VAL A 407 -19.60 -10.20 5.34
C VAL A 407 -19.48 -10.31 3.82
N ASP A 408 -20.57 -10.71 3.15
CA ASP A 408 -20.71 -10.65 1.68
C ASP A 408 -20.51 -9.20 1.19
N LYS A 409 -19.42 -8.99 0.45
CA LYS A 409 -19.02 -7.66 -0.04
C LYS A 409 -19.90 -7.16 -1.19
N PHE A 410 -20.74 -8.00 -1.79
CA PHE A 410 -21.64 -7.59 -2.87
C PHE A 410 -23.04 -7.25 -2.38
N ASN A 411 -23.41 -7.65 -1.16
CA ASN A 411 -24.75 -7.48 -0.64
C ASN A 411 -24.83 -6.29 0.33
N SER A 412 -25.33 -5.15 -0.14
CA SER A 412 -25.44 -3.92 0.66
C SER A 412 -26.28 -4.07 1.93
N GLU A 413 -27.26 -4.99 1.98
CA GLU A 413 -28.05 -5.24 3.20
C GLU A 413 -27.21 -5.97 4.25
N ALA A 414 -26.46 -6.99 3.85
CA ALA A 414 -25.53 -7.69 4.73
C ALA A 414 -24.43 -6.75 5.25
N ILE A 415 -23.90 -5.88 4.38
CA ILE A 415 -22.90 -4.87 4.76
C ILE A 415 -23.46 -3.90 5.82
N ARG A 416 -24.68 -3.38 5.62
CA ARG A 416 -25.33 -2.53 6.64
C ARG A 416 -25.51 -3.27 7.96
N PHE A 417 -25.93 -4.54 7.89
CA PHE A 417 -26.09 -5.38 9.06
C PHE A 417 -24.77 -5.53 9.84
N GLN A 418 -23.67 -5.86 9.16
CA GLN A 418 -22.35 -5.96 9.79
C GLN A 418 -21.95 -4.66 10.49
N LEU A 419 -22.09 -3.53 9.82
CA LEU A 419 -21.67 -2.23 10.35
C LEU A 419 -22.55 -1.77 11.51
N ASP A 420 -23.85 -2.06 11.45
CA ASP A 420 -24.78 -1.74 12.54
C ASP A 420 -24.41 -2.45 13.85
N HIS A 421 -23.92 -3.68 13.79
CA HIS A 421 -23.57 -4.48 14.97
C HIS A 421 -22.22 -4.13 15.61
N TRP A 422 -21.41 -3.27 14.99
CA TRP A 422 -20.11 -2.84 15.53
C TRP A 422 -19.94 -1.32 15.55
N PHE A 423 -19.85 -0.68 14.38
CA PHE A 423 -19.72 0.78 14.30
C PHE A 423 -21.01 1.47 14.77
N GLY A 424 -22.17 0.97 14.34
CA GLY A 424 -23.47 1.45 14.82
C GLY A 424 -23.63 1.26 16.33
N GLU A 425 -23.14 0.16 16.88
CA GLU A 425 -23.16 -0.08 18.32
C GLU A 425 -22.27 0.91 19.08
N MET A 426 -21.06 1.21 18.57
CA MET A 426 -20.21 2.24 19.14
C MET A 426 -20.92 3.61 19.18
N LEU A 427 -21.63 3.99 18.11
CA LEU A 427 -22.40 5.23 18.07
C LEU A 427 -23.55 5.24 19.10
N ARG A 428 -24.26 4.11 19.27
CA ARG A 428 -25.32 3.97 20.30
C ARG A 428 -24.75 4.08 21.71
N VAL A 429 -23.62 3.42 21.97
CA VAL A 429 -22.89 3.44 23.25
C VAL A 429 -22.38 4.84 23.58
N ALA A 430 -21.88 5.59 22.59
CA ALA A 430 -21.47 6.98 22.76
C ALA A 430 -22.67 7.91 23.02
N GLY A 431 -23.76 7.70 22.29
CA GLY A 431 -24.86 8.65 22.18
C GLY A 431 -24.53 9.79 21.21
N PRO A 432 -25.55 10.46 20.63
CA PRO A 432 -25.37 11.40 19.52
C PRO A 432 -24.53 12.62 19.90
N GLU A 433 -24.65 13.14 21.12
CA GLU A 433 -23.90 14.32 21.55
C GLU A 433 -22.39 14.04 21.59
N LEU A 434 -21.97 13.00 22.31
CA LEU A 434 -20.56 12.66 22.45
C LEU A 434 -19.94 12.23 21.11
N ALA A 435 -20.65 11.37 20.36
CA ALA A 435 -20.20 10.92 19.04
C ALA A 435 -19.94 12.10 18.10
N SER A 436 -20.88 13.06 18.02
CA SER A 436 -20.76 14.22 17.13
C SER A 436 -19.55 15.11 17.43
N LYS A 437 -19.04 15.11 18.66
CA LYS A 437 -17.89 15.93 19.07
C LYS A 437 -16.56 15.21 18.82
N VAL A 438 -16.52 13.89 19.02
CA VAL A 438 -15.26 13.12 19.12
C VAL A 438 -15.02 12.18 17.95
N VAL A 439 -16.04 11.46 17.48
CA VAL A 439 -15.91 10.50 16.38
C VAL A 439 -15.92 11.29 15.07
N LYS A 440 -14.86 11.16 14.28
CA LYS A 440 -14.67 11.96 13.06
C LYS A 440 -14.41 11.13 11.81
N ILE A 441 -14.00 9.88 11.97
CA ILE A 441 -13.61 9.03 10.84
C ILE A 441 -14.19 7.62 11.04
N LEU A 442 -14.92 7.13 10.03
CA LEU A 442 -15.09 5.69 9.79
C LEU A 442 -13.88 5.25 8.96
N HIS A 443 -13.16 4.24 9.41
CA HIS A 443 -11.93 3.80 8.76
C HIS A 443 -12.03 2.34 8.30
N MET A 444 -11.66 2.08 7.05
CA MET A 444 -11.47 0.72 6.51
C MET A 444 -9.98 0.46 6.30
N ASP A 445 -9.45 -0.59 6.93
CA ASP A 445 -8.06 -1.01 6.77
C ASP A 445 -7.84 -1.71 5.40
N SER A 446 -6.63 -2.17 5.13
CA SER A 446 -6.32 -3.00 3.95
C SER A 446 -7.06 -4.35 4.00
N TRP A 447 -7.17 -5.05 2.87
CA TRP A 447 -8.03 -6.24 2.77
C TRP A 447 -7.25 -7.56 2.94
N GLU A 448 -7.62 -8.37 3.93
CA GLU A 448 -7.05 -9.70 4.24
C GLU A 448 -8.10 -10.83 4.19
N CYS A 449 -9.18 -10.69 3.41
CA CYS A 449 -10.32 -11.63 3.39
C CYS A 449 -10.42 -12.50 2.12
N GLY A 450 -9.34 -12.63 1.35
CA GLY A 450 -9.33 -13.33 0.07
C GLY A 450 -10.22 -12.66 -0.97
N SER A 451 -10.73 -13.46 -1.92
CA SER A 451 -11.65 -13.00 -2.96
C SER A 451 -13.00 -13.71 -2.91
N GLN A 452 -14.04 -13.12 -3.50
CA GLN A 452 -15.36 -13.73 -3.67
C GLN A 452 -15.83 -13.59 -5.12
N ASN A 453 -16.56 -14.59 -5.62
CA ASN A 453 -17.04 -14.61 -7.01
C ASN A 453 -18.52 -14.96 -7.17
N TRP A 454 -19.27 -14.93 -6.08
CA TRP A 454 -20.72 -15.08 -6.10
C TRP A 454 -21.37 -14.24 -5.00
N SER A 455 -22.70 -14.10 -5.08
CA SER A 455 -23.58 -13.54 -4.06
C SER A 455 -25.03 -13.84 -4.48
N PRO A 456 -26.01 -13.88 -3.56
CA PRO A 456 -27.42 -13.93 -3.94
C PRO A 456 -27.86 -12.85 -4.93
N VAL A 457 -27.21 -11.67 -4.94
CA VAL A 457 -27.51 -10.58 -5.88
C VAL A 457 -26.72 -10.66 -7.19
N PHE A 458 -25.66 -11.47 -7.26
CA PHE A 458 -24.67 -11.43 -8.33
C PHE A 458 -25.26 -11.68 -9.71
N ARG A 459 -26.13 -12.69 -9.87
CA ARG A 459 -26.74 -13.02 -11.17
C ARG A 459 -27.57 -11.86 -11.72
N ALA A 460 -28.32 -11.18 -10.86
CA ALA A 460 -29.17 -10.06 -11.25
C ALA A 460 -28.33 -8.83 -11.63
N GLU A 461 -27.32 -8.53 -10.82
CA GLU A 461 -26.35 -7.45 -11.09
C GLU A 461 -25.59 -7.70 -12.39
N PHE A 462 -25.06 -8.91 -12.58
CA PHE A 462 -24.37 -9.32 -13.79
C PHE A 462 -25.25 -9.13 -15.03
N LYS A 463 -26.49 -9.63 -14.99
CA LYS A 463 -27.42 -9.51 -16.12
C LYS A 463 -27.75 -8.06 -16.44
N THR A 464 -27.93 -7.23 -15.42
CA THR A 464 -28.21 -5.80 -15.57
C THR A 464 -27.04 -5.07 -16.21
N ARG A 465 -25.81 -5.38 -15.79
CA ARG A 465 -24.60 -4.65 -16.18
C ARG A 465 -23.96 -5.16 -17.48
N ARG A 466 -24.10 -6.44 -17.79
CA ARG A 466 -23.45 -7.13 -18.93
C ARG A 466 -24.43 -7.52 -20.03
N GLY A 467 -25.74 -7.52 -19.76
CA GLY A 467 -26.79 -7.74 -20.75
C GLY A 467 -27.13 -9.20 -21.07
N TYR A 468 -26.55 -10.17 -20.36
CA TYR A 468 -26.84 -11.60 -20.54
C TYR A 468 -26.77 -12.37 -19.20
N ASP A 469 -27.25 -13.61 -19.19
CA ASP A 469 -27.30 -14.42 -17.98
C ASP A 469 -26.03 -15.26 -17.80
N ILE A 470 -25.31 -15.06 -16.69
CA ILE A 470 -24.09 -15.84 -16.38
C ILE A 470 -24.39 -17.35 -16.25
N VAL A 471 -25.63 -17.74 -15.92
CA VAL A 471 -26.00 -19.16 -15.80
C VAL A 471 -25.83 -19.90 -17.12
N ASP A 472 -26.02 -19.25 -18.27
CA ASP A 472 -25.84 -19.85 -19.59
C ASP A 472 -24.37 -20.19 -19.90
N TYR A 473 -23.45 -19.66 -19.09
CA TYR A 473 -22.00 -19.87 -19.23
C TYR A 473 -21.36 -20.41 -17.95
N LEU A 474 -22.15 -20.82 -16.94
CA LEU A 474 -21.65 -21.19 -15.61
C LEU A 474 -20.46 -22.20 -15.61
N PRO A 475 -20.34 -23.17 -16.55
CA PRO A 475 -19.16 -24.03 -16.62
C PRO A 475 -17.81 -23.32 -16.74
N VAL A 476 -17.76 -22.09 -17.27
CA VAL A 476 -16.49 -21.34 -17.35
C VAL A 476 -15.94 -21.01 -15.96
N MET A 477 -16.80 -20.90 -14.94
CA MET A 477 -16.39 -20.72 -13.53
C MET A 477 -15.62 -21.94 -12.98
N ALA A 478 -15.82 -23.11 -13.59
CA ALA A 478 -15.08 -24.34 -13.31
C ALA A 478 -13.88 -24.56 -14.25
N GLY A 479 -13.55 -23.58 -15.08
CA GLY A 479 -12.51 -23.69 -16.10
C GLY A 479 -12.91 -24.51 -17.32
N ILE A 480 -14.18 -24.90 -17.44
CA ILE A 480 -14.66 -25.71 -18.57
C ILE A 480 -15.08 -24.75 -19.71
N PRO A 481 -14.39 -24.77 -20.86
CA PRO A 481 -14.64 -23.80 -21.92
C PRO A 481 -15.98 -24.03 -22.60
N VAL A 482 -16.69 -22.94 -22.92
CA VAL A 482 -18.04 -22.95 -23.53
C VAL A 482 -18.00 -22.17 -24.84
N LYS A 483 -18.64 -22.72 -25.88
CA LYS A 483 -18.68 -22.23 -27.27
C LYS A 483 -17.31 -22.20 -27.96
N ASP A 484 -16.43 -21.33 -27.52
CA ASP A 484 -15.04 -21.17 -27.97
C ASP A 484 -14.23 -20.51 -26.83
N ILE A 485 -12.89 -20.56 -26.95
CA ILE A 485 -12.03 -20.09 -25.86
C ILE A 485 -12.12 -18.56 -25.67
N GLN A 486 -12.28 -17.80 -26.76
CA GLN A 486 -12.40 -16.35 -26.73
C GLN A 486 -13.69 -15.90 -26.04
N THR A 487 -14.82 -16.59 -26.30
CA THR A 487 -16.09 -16.37 -25.61
C THR A 487 -15.93 -16.65 -24.12
N SER A 488 -15.27 -17.75 -23.76
CA SER A 488 -15.05 -18.12 -22.36
C SER A 488 -14.21 -17.09 -21.60
N GLU A 489 -13.10 -16.63 -22.19
CA GLU A 489 -12.24 -15.58 -21.62
C GLU A 489 -12.98 -14.25 -21.44
N LYS A 490 -13.83 -13.88 -22.40
CA LYS A 490 -14.69 -12.68 -22.33
C LYS A 490 -15.75 -12.76 -21.24
N VAL A 491 -16.39 -13.92 -21.08
CA VAL A 491 -17.34 -14.11 -19.97
C VAL A 491 -16.63 -14.03 -18.62
N LEU A 492 -15.47 -14.66 -18.49
CA LEU A 492 -14.66 -14.58 -17.27
C LEU A 492 -14.18 -13.15 -17.00
N TYR A 493 -13.87 -12.38 -18.04
CA TYR A 493 -13.62 -10.95 -17.92
C TYR A 493 -14.83 -10.21 -17.35
N ASP A 494 -16.02 -10.43 -17.90
CA ASP A 494 -17.26 -9.77 -17.44
C ASP A 494 -17.61 -10.14 -15.99
N VAL A 495 -17.25 -11.36 -15.55
CA VAL A 495 -17.34 -11.77 -14.14
C VAL A 495 -16.44 -10.87 -13.28
N ARG A 496 -15.15 -10.77 -13.64
CA ARG A 496 -14.19 -9.91 -12.92
C ARG A 496 -14.61 -8.43 -12.93
N LYS A 497 -15.08 -7.92 -14.06
CA LYS A 497 -15.56 -6.53 -14.17
C LYS A 497 -16.76 -6.27 -13.26
N THR A 498 -17.72 -7.20 -13.23
CA THR A 498 -18.89 -7.10 -12.34
C THR A 498 -18.48 -7.12 -10.87
N ILE A 499 -17.52 -7.98 -10.50
CA ILE A 499 -17.01 -8.04 -9.12
C ILE A 499 -16.34 -6.72 -8.72
N SER A 500 -15.45 -6.19 -9.56
CA SER A 500 -14.78 -4.91 -9.32
C SER A 500 -15.78 -3.76 -9.10
N GLU A 501 -16.83 -3.68 -9.94
CA GLU A 501 -17.89 -2.68 -9.81
C GLU A 501 -18.71 -2.87 -8.53
N LEU A 502 -19.06 -4.11 -8.16
CA LEU A 502 -19.82 -4.38 -6.93
C LEU A 502 -19.00 -4.09 -5.66
N VAL A 503 -17.70 -4.34 -5.65
CA VAL A 503 -16.83 -3.93 -4.54
C VAL A 503 -16.88 -2.41 -4.37
N ALA A 504 -16.67 -1.65 -5.46
CA ALA A 504 -16.67 -0.20 -5.39
C ALA A 504 -18.06 0.38 -5.04
N GLU A 505 -19.11 -0.05 -5.72
CA GLU A 505 -20.45 0.54 -5.60
C GLU A 505 -21.22 0.00 -4.38
N ASN A 506 -21.22 -1.32 -4.16
CA ASN A 506 -22.04 -1.92 -3.12
C ASN A 506 -21.34 -1.88 -1.76
N PHE A 507 -20.06 -2.26 -1.67
CA PHE A 507 -19.32 -2.18 -0.41
C PHE A 507 -18.97 -0.74 -0.06
N PHE A 508 -18.09 -0.10 -0.84
CA PHE A 508 -17.61 1.24 -0.52
C PHE A 508 -18.70 2.32 -0.65
N GLY A 509 -19.62 2.20 -1.61
CA GLY A 509 -20.77 3.10 -1.69
C GLY A 509 -21.71 2.98 -0.49
N THR A 510 -21.88 1.78 0.10
CA THR A 510 -22.66 1.63 1.35
C THR A 510 -21.94 2.25 2.54
N LEU A 511 -20.63 2.04 2.65
CA LEU A 511 -19.84 2.66 3.73
C LEU A 511 -19.83 4.18 3.63
N ARG A 512 -19.69 4.74 2.42
CA ARG A 512 -19.80 6.18 2.17
C ARG A 512 -21.12 6.72 2.70
N LYS A 513 -22.23 6.05 2.38
CA LYS A 513 -23.55 6.45 2.87
C LYS A 513 -23.64 6.40 4.39
N ILE A 514 -23.13 5.35 5.03
CA ILE A 514 -23.12 5.24 6.50
C ILE A 514 -22.26 6.35 7.12
N ALA A 515 -21.11 6.67 6.51
CA ALA A 515 -20.26 7.76 6.96
C ALA A 515 -20.97 9.13 6.85
N ASP A 516 -21.66 9.39 5.74
CA ASP A 516 -22.50 10.59 5.55
C ASP A 516 -23.62 10.66 6.60
N ASP A 517 -24.39 9.57 6.76
CA ASP A 517 -25.50 9.49 7.71
C ASP A 517 -25.02 9.67 9.17
N SER A 518 -23.77 9.29 9.46
CA SER A 518 -23.13 9.45 10.78
C SER A 518 -22.35 10.77 10.93
N ASN A 519 -22.32 11.62 9.90
CA ASN A 519 -21.54 12.87 9.84
C ASN A 519 -20.04 12.68 10.17
N VAL A 520 -19.45 11.61 9.64
CA VAL A 520 -18.02 11.32 9.75
C VAL A 520 -17.38 11.26 8.36
N LYS A 521 -16.07 11.47 8.32
CA LYS A 521 -15.28 11.26 7.10
C LYS A 521 -15.02 9.77 6.90
N PHE A 522 -14.85 9.36 5.65
CA PHE A 522 -14.51 7.99 5.32
C PHE A 522 -13.04 7.90 4.87
N SER A 523 -12.22 7.15 5.61
CA SER A 523 -10.87 6.77 5.18
C SER A 523 -10.82 5.30 4.80
N SER A 524 -9.97 4.95 3.84
CA SER A 524 -9.76 3.57 3.44
C SER A 524 -8.36 3.35 2.89
N GLU A 525 -7.77 2.22 3.23
CA GLU A 525 -6.60 1.66 2.55
C GLU A 525 -7.01 0.84 1.30
N ASN A 526 -6.15 -0.10 0.88
CA ASN A 526 -6.19 -0.77 -0.40
C ASN A 526 -6.97 -2.10 -0.40
N VAL A 527 -7.58 -2.40 -1.55
CA VAL A 527 -8.30 -3.66 -1.84
C VAL A 527 -7.39 -4.68 -2.52
N ALA A 528 -6.49 -4.20 -3.39
CA ALA A 528 -5.45 -5.02 -3.98
C ALA A 528 -4.35 -5.31 -2.94
N PRO A 529 -3.59 -6.42 -3.04
CA PRO A 529 -3.66 -7.46 -4.07
C PRO A 529 -4.36 -8.75 -3.59
N THR A 530 -5.43 -8.65 -2.79
CA THR A 530 -6.11 -9.83 -2.20
C THR A 530 -7.50 -10.09 -2.77
N MET A 531 -8.32 -9.04 -2.90
CA MET A 531 -9.67 -9.12 -3.48
C MET A 531 -9.64 -8.66 -4.94
N MET A 532 -10.29 -9.44 -5.82
CA MET A 532 -10.42 -9.07 -7.22
C MET A 532 -11.05 -7.67 -7.36
N SER A 533 -10.30 -6.74 -7.96
CA SER A 533 -10.67 -5.33 -8.09
C SER A 533 -9.89 -4.62 -9.20
N ASP A 534 -10.38 -3.46 -9.61
CA ASP A 534 -9.54 -2.34 -10.05
C ASP A 534 -9.14 -1.60 -8.76
N GLY A 535 -7.85 -1.67 -8.41
CA GLY A 535 -7.31 -1.18 -7.14
C GLY A 535 -7.45 0.33 -6.92
N LEU A 536 -7.78 1.10 -7.96
CA LEU A 536 -8.01 2.54 -7.82
C LEU A 536 -9.49 2.89 -7.64
N LEU A 537 -10.41 2.03 -8.07
CA LEU A 537 -11.82 2.39 -8.28
C LEU A 537 -12.55 2.78 -6.99
N HIS A 538 -12.23 2.13 -5.85
CA HIS A 538 -12.92 2.41 -4.59
C HIS A 538 -12.62 3.82 -4.06
N PHE A 539 -11.46 4.40 -4.35
CA PHE A 539 -11.05 5.73 -3.88
C PHE A 539 -12.00 6.85 -4.32
N LYS A 540 -12.83 6.62 -5.35
CA LYS A 540 -13.96 7.49 -5.71
C LYS A 540 -14.86 7.82 -4.52
N TYR A 541 -15.11 6.85 -3.63
CA TYR A 541 -16.02 6.93 -2.49
C TYR A 541 -15.35 7.41 -1.19
N ILE A 542 -14.03 7.54 -1.16
CA ILE A 542 -13.25 7.78 0.06
C ILE A 542 -12.97 9.28 0.21
N ASP A 543 -13.07 9.84 1.42
CA ASP A 543 -12.63 11.22 1.70
C ASP A 543 -11.10 11.28 1.85
N TYR A 544 -10.54 10.30 2.55
CA TYR A 544 -9.13 10.19 2.87
C TYR A 544 -8.54 8.85 2.38
N PRO A 545 -8.12 8.76 1.11
CA PRO A 545 -7.32 7.63 0.61
C PRO A 545 -6.09 7.41 1.48
N SER A 546 -5.78 6.17 1.82
CA SER A 546 -4.67 5.82 2.70
C SER A 546 -3.71 4.83 2.02
N GLY A 547 -2.42 5.15 1.96
CA GLY A 547 -1.37 4.21 1.58
C GLY A 547 -0.70 3.59 2.81
N GLU A 548 0.34 2.79 2.60
CA GLU A 548 1.09 2.13 3.69
C GLU A 548 2.57 2.05 3.33
N PHE A 549 3.47 2.33 4.27
CA PHE A 549 4.91 2.14 4.08
C PHE A 549 5.60 1.63 5.34
N TRP A 550 6.58 0.75 5.12
CA TRP A 550 7.22 0.01 6.20
C TRP A 550 8.65 0.48 6.50
N LEU A 551 9.05 0.32 7.74
CA LEU A 551 10.41 0.50 8.23
C LEU A 551 11.14 -0.85 8.27
N LYS A 552 12.34 -0.90 7.67
CA LYS A 552 13.26 -2.06 7.72
C LYS A 552 12.59 -3.42 7.43
N SER A 553 11.57 -3.46 6.56
CA SER A 553 10.74 -4.66 6.30
C SER A 553 10.45 -4.89 4.81
N PRO A 554 11.46 -5.05 3.95
CA PRO A 554 11.29 -5.09 2.49
C PRO A 554 10.36 -6.21 1.98
N THR A 555 10.16 -7.28 2.76
CA THR A 555 9.21 -8.35 2.39
C THR A 555 7.74 -7.97 2.57
N HIS A 556 7.47 -7.05 3.49
CA HIS A 556 6.11 -6.64 3.88
C HIS A 556 5.80 -5.19 3.47
N ASP A 557 6.80 -4.41 3.06
CA ASP A 557 6.57 -3.09 2.49
C ASP A 557 5.61 -3.17 1.29
N LYS A 558 4.73 -2.17 1.18
CA LYS A 558 3.65 -2.11 0.18
C LYS A 558 3.76 -0.87 -0.72
N PRO A 559 4.86 -0.73 -1.49
CA PRO A 559 5.06 0.44 -2.34
C PRO A 559 3.96 0.68 -3.37
N ASN A 560 3.29 -0.37 -3.86
CA ASN A 560 2.21 -0.24 -4.82
C ASN A 560 0.90 0.20 -4.14
N ASP A 561 0.67 -0.19 -2.87
CA ASP A 561 -0.42 0.34 -2.04
C ASP A 561 -0.27 1.85 -1.82
N MET A 562 0.97 2.34 -1.69
CA MET A 562 1.27 3.77 -1.62
C MET A 562 0.88 4.49 -2.92
N LEU A 563 1.29 3.96 -4.08
CA LEU A 563 0.95 4.56 -5.38
C LEU A 563 -0.53 4.44 -5.71
N ASP A 564 -1.22 3.39 -5.25
CA ASP A 564 -2.67 3.25 -5.40
C ASP A 564 -3.41 4.38 -4.69
N ALA A 565 -3.08 4.62 -3.42
CA ALA A 565 -3.71 5.67 -2.62
C ALA A 565 -3.40 7.08 -3.15
N ILE A 566 -2.16 7.33 -3.56
CA ILE A 566 -1.75 8.63 -4.11
C ILE A 566 -2.44 8.88 -5.45
N SER A 567 -2.32 7.93 -6.39
CA SER A 567 -2.92 8.04 -7.71
C SER A 567 -4.43 8.14 -7.62
N GLY A 568 -5.07 7.26 -6.84
CA GLY A 568 -6.50 7.28 -6.56
C GLY A 568 -6.94 8.60 -5.94
N GLY A 569 -6.19 9.13 -4.97
CA GLY A 569 -6.44 10.44 -4.40
C GLY A 569 -6.39 11.56 -5.43
N HIS A 570 -5.35 11.61 -6.24
CA HIS A 570 -5.19 12.64 -7.27
C HIS A 570 -6.28 12.58 -8.35
N ILE A 571 -6.49 11.42 -8.98
CA ILE A 571 -7.45 11.30 -10.11
C ILE A 571 -8.90 11.49 -9.69
N TYR A 572 -9.23 11.25 -8.41
CA TYR A 572 -10.57 11.51 -7.85
C TYR A 572 -10.67 12.85 -7.09
N GLY A 573 -9.62 13.67 -7.10
CA GLY A 573 -9.62 15.04 -6.59
C GLY A 573 -9.67 15.15 -5.06
N LYS A 574 -9.00 14.24 -4.34
CA LYS A 574 -8.93 14.21 -2.88
C LYS A 574 -7.75 15.05 -2.39
N ASP A 575 -8.01 15.95 -1.44
CA ASP A 575 -7.01 16.91 -0.96
C ASP A 575 -6.05 16.34 0.08
N ILE A 576 -6.53 15.37 0.86
CA ILE A 576 -5.75 14.71 1.91
C ILE A 576 -5.56 13.25 1.54
N ILE A 577 -4.28 12.85 1.45
CA ILE A 577 -3.86 11.47 1.24
C ILE A 577 -3.11 11.05 2.49
N GLN A 578 -3.65 10.03 3.17
CA GLN A 578 -3.07 9.51 4.39
C GLN A 578 -2.07 8.39 4.12
N ALA A 579 -1.32 8.02 5.16
CA ALA A 579 -0.53 6.79 5.14
C ALA A 579 -0.40 6.16 6.53
N GLU A 580 -0.54 4.83 6.57
CA GLU A 580 -0.03 3.99 7.65
C GLU A 580 1.49 4.10 7.63
N ALA A 581 2.05 4.68 8.67
CA ALA A 581 3.43 5.11 8.68
C ALA A 581 4.31 4.27 9.62
N PHE A 582 5.43 3.77 9.08
CA PHE A 582 6.51 3.09 9.81
C PHE A 582 6.17 1.73 10.40
N THR A 583 5.28 0.98 9.77
CA THR A 583 5.01 -0.40 10.15
C THR A 583 6.30 -1.21 10.06
N ALA A 584 6.62 -1.99 11.08
CA ALA A 584 7.90 -2.69 11.15
C ALA A 584 7.67 -4.12 11.62
N LEU A 585 8.02 -5.09 10.79
CA LEU A 585 7.77 -6.51 11.05
C LEU A 585 8.44 -6.96 12.35
N LYS A 586 9.68 -6.52 12.55
CA LYS A 586 10.49 -6.78 13.74
C LYS A 586 11.21 -5.50 14.13
N MET A 587 11.30 -5.25 15.43
CA MET A 587 11.92 -4.06 16.02
C MET A 587 12.89 -4.44 17.12
N ASP A 588 13.96 -3.65 17.24
CA ASP A 588 15.09 -3.89 18.14
C ASP A 588 15.17 -2.84 19.26
N TRP A 589 14.16 -1.96 19.38
CA TRP A 589 14.13 -0.85 20.33
C TRP A 589 15.27 0.16 20.09
N ASP A 590 15.78 0.24 18.85
CA ASP A 590 16.82 1.15 18.38
C ASP A 590 16.25 2.38 17.64
N GLU A 591 14.93 2.48 17.53
CA GLU A 591 14.24 3.41 16.66
C GLU A 591 14.01 4.74 17.37
N HIS A 592 14.29 5.85 16.68
CA HIS A 592 14.13 7.21 17.18
C HIS A 592 13.93 8.17 15.99
N PRO A 593 13.30 9.34 16.17
CA PRO A 593 12.99 10.30 15.09
C PRO A 593 14.07 10.53 14.02
N GLY A 594 15.34 10.62 14.43
CA GLY A 594 16.46 10.83 13.52
C GLY A 594 16.60 9.76 12.43
N ASN A 595 16.37 8.47 12.76
CA ASN A 595 16.46 7.37 11.80
C ASN A 595 15.15 7.07 11.06
N LEU A 596 14.06 7.78 11.39
CA LEU A 596 12.77 7.71 10.68
C LEU A 596 12.64 8.76 9.57
N LYS A 597 13.38 9.87 9.71
CA LYS A 597 13.20 11.07 8.87
C LYS A 597 13.29 10.82 7.36
N VAL A 598 14.34 10.14 6.89
CA VAL A 598 14.51 9.91 5.45
C VAL A 598 13.39 9.05 4.85
N VAL A 599 12.86 8.11 5.64
CA VAL A 599 11.71 7.27 5.26
C VAL A 599 10.44 8.09 5.16
N ALA A 600 10.21 8.99 6.10
CA ALA A 600 9.10 9.93 6.05
C ALA A 600 9.18 10.82 4.80
N ASP A 601 10.35 11.41 4.57
CA ASP A 601 10.56 12.43 3.57
C ASP A 601 10.39 11.92 2.13
N ARG A 602 10.88 10.71 1.82
CA ARG A 602 10.66 10.16 0.48
C ARG A 602 9.21 9.79 0.22
N ASN A 603 8.44 9.41 1.24
CA ASN A 603 7.02 9.16 1.08
C ASN A 603 6.23 10.48 0.92
N TYR A 604 6.58 11.54 1.67
CA TYR A 604 6.08 12.88 1.39
C TYR A 604 6.34 13.33 -0.06
N ALA A 605 7.52 13.01 -0.60
CA ALA A 605 7.86 13.28 -2.00
C ALA A 605 7.02 12.45 -3.01
N LEU A 606 6.51 11.27 -2.63
CA LEU A 606 5.60 10.50 -3.47
C LEU A 606 4.23 11.20 -3.60
N GLY A 607 3.73 11.84 -2.52
CA GLY A 607 2.48 12.62 -2.58
C GLY A 607 1.60 12.57 -1.34
N ILE A 608 1.91 11.75 -0.34
CA ILE A 608 1.14 11.75 0.92
C ILE A 608 1.29 13.06 1.67
N ASN A 609 0.29 13.40 2.49
CA ASN A 609 0.29 14.64 3.26
C ASN A 609 -0.39 14.55 4.63
N ARG A 610 -0.67 13.33 5.14
CA ARG A 610 -1.07 13.11 6.54
C ARG A 610 -0.78 11.70 7.06
N PHE A 611 0.15 11.55 7.99
CA PHE A 611 0.39 10.27 8.65
C PHE A 611 -0.72 9.86 9.61
N PHE A 612 -0.92 8.54 9.72
CA PHE A 612 -1.26 7.90 10.97
C PHE A 612 -0.15 6.91 11.33
N TYR A 613 0.46 7.07 12.50
CA TYR A 613 1.59 6.23 12.90
C TYR A 613 1.13 4.81 13.26
N HIS A 614 1.77 3.81 12.65
CA HIS A 614 1.73 2.43 13.11
C HIS A 614 2.93 2.21 14.06
N VAL A 615 2.74 2.00 15.35
CA VAL A 615 1.47 1.93 16.09
C VAL A 615 1.63 2.45 17.51
N PHE A 616 0.60 3.14 18.01
CA PHE A 616 0.45 3.45 19.42
C PHE A 616 -0.29 2.31 20.10
N VAL A 617 0.42 1.43 20.81
CA VAL A 617 -0.25 0.33 21.53
C VAL A 617 -0.69 0.79 22.91
N HIS A 618 -1.93 0.48 23.29
CA HIS A 618 -2.43 0.72 24.63
C HIS A 618 -1.64 -0.11 25.64
N ASN A 619 -0.96 0.58 26.55
CA ASN A 619 -0.35 -0.05 27.73
C ASN A 619 -1.28 0.12 28.95
N PRO A 620 -1.96 -0.92 29.44
CA PRO A 620 -2.93 -0.79 30.52
C PRO A 620 -2.28 -0.53 31.89
N TRP A 621 -0.97 -0.78 32.03
CA TRP A 621 -0.22 -0.61 33.27
C TRP A 621 0.55 0.71 33.30
N ILE A 622 0.53 1.40 34.44
CA ILE A 622 1.28 2.66 34.62
C ILE A 622 2.71 2.38 35.12
N ASP A 623 2.93 1.21 35.71
CA ASP A 623 4.15 0.75 36.37
C ASP A 623 5.00 -0.21 35.53
N ARG A 624 4.61 -0.50 34.27
CA ARG A 624 5.37 -1.39 33.37
C ARG A 624 5.85 -0.63 32.13
N LYS A 625 7.16 -0.64 31.86
CA LYS A 625 7.79 0.06 30.73
C LYS A 625 8.80 -0.85 30.02
N PRO A 626 8.97 -0.79 28.69
CA PRO A 626 8.20 0.03 27.75
C PRO A 626 6.75 -0.44 27.55
N GLY A 627 6.37 -1.60 28.10
CA GLY A 627 4.98 -2.03 28.20
C GLY A 627 4.51 -2.91 27.07
N MET A 628 3.19 -2.93 26.89
CA MET A 628 2.51 -3.70 25.84
C MET A 628 2.90 -3.23 24.44
N THR A 629 3.01 -4.17 23.50
CA THR A 629 3.24 -3.95 22.07
C THR A 629 2.34 -4.87 21.24
N LEU A 630 2.36 -4.72 19.90
CA LEU A 630 1.79 -5.68 18.94
C LEU A 630 2.70 -6.90 18.80
N GLY A 631 3.08 -7.50 19.94
CA GLY A 631 4.14 -8.49 20.02
C GLY A 631 5.46 -7.93 19.46
N GLY A 632 5.97 -8.54 18.40
CA GLY A 632 7.25 -8.12 17.82
C GLY A 632 7.19 -7.02 16.77
N ILE A 633 5.99 -6.51 16.45
CA ILE A 633 5.72 -5.57 15.34
C ILE A 633 5.66 -4.15 15.89
N GLY A 634 6.34 -3.21 15.24
CA GLY A 634 6.28 -1.78 15.57
C GLY A 634 5.75 -0.93 14.40
N THR A 635 6.02 0.37 14.35
CA THR A 635 6.92 1.10 15.25
C THR A 635 6.32 1.26 16.66
N TYR A 636 7.14 1.19 17.72
CA TYR A 636 6.68 1.31 19.10
C TYR A 636 6.42 2.79 19.48
N PHE A 637 5.43 3.44 18.87
CA PHE A 637 5.09 4.85 19.06
C PHE A 637 4.09 5.05 20.21
N GLN A 638 4.53 4.84 21.45
CA GLN A 638 3.66 4.97 22.63
C GLN A 638 4.30 5.78 23.75
N ARG A 639 3.48 6.23 24.71
CA ARG A 639 3.85 7.13 25.82
C ARG A 639 5.08 6.71 26.64
N ASP A 640 5.36 5.40 26.67
CA ASP A 640 6.44 4.81 27.48
C ASP A 640 7.77 4.71 26.71
N GLN A 641 7.86 5.24 25.48
CA GLN A 641 9.15 5.44 24.81
C GLN A 641 10.03 6.41 25.60
N THR A 642 11.33 6.11 25.69
CA THR A 642 12.30 6.98 26.36
C THR A 642 12.24 8.40 25.81
N TRP A 643 12.10 8.53 24.50
CA TRP A 643 12.11 9.79 23.77
C TRP A 643 10.71 10.37 23.51
N TRP A 644 9.62 9.84 24.07
CA TRP A 644 8.26 10.35 23.77
C TRP A 644 8.14 11.87 23.98
N GLU A 645 8.62 12.34 25.14
CA GLU A 645 8.59 13.74 25.55
C GLU A 645 9.41 14.66 24.64
N PRO A 646 10.74 14.46 24.49
CA PRO A 646 11.54 15.27 23.56
C PRO A 646 11.17 15.01 22.09
N GLY A 647 10.51 13.89 21.80
CA GLY A 647 9.97 13.51 20.49
C GLY A 647 8.85 14.41 20.00
N LYS A 648 8.29 15.30 20.83
CA LYS A 648 7.35 16.34 20.38
C LYS A 648 7.88 17.12 19.17
N ALA A 649 9.19 17.40 19.12
CA ALA A 649 9.81 18.11 18.00
C ALA A 649 9.70 17.37 16.66
N TRP A 650 9.64 16.03 16.67
CA TRP A 650 9.39 15.21 15.47
C TRP A 650 7.96 15.38 14.96
N PHE A 651 6.99 15.31 15.87
CA PHE A 651 5.58 15.46 15.51
C PHE A 651 5.26 16.87 15.00
N GLU A 652 5.89 17.90 15.57
CA GLU A 652 5.82 19.27 15.07
C GLU A 652 6.44 19.42 13.67
N TYR A 653 7.58 18.78 13.41
CA TYR A 653 8.17 18.71 12.06
C TYR A 653 7.20 18.08 11.06
N CYS A 654 6.64 16.91 11.37
CA CYS A 654 5.67 16.24 10.50
C CYS A 654 4.43 17.13 10.28
N GLN A 655 3.90 17.76 11.32
CA GLN A 655 2.75 18.65 11.18
C GLN A 655 3.03 19.82 10.22
N ARG A 656 4.19 20.47 10.35
CA ARG A 656 4.58 21.60 9.48
C ARG A 656 4.79 21.16 8.03
N VAL A 657 5.41 20.00 7.81
CA VAL A 657 5.56 19.41 6.47
C VAL A 657 4.19 19.12 5.85
N GLN A 658 3.32 18.44 6.58
CA GLN A 658 1.95 18.11 6.17
C GLN A 658 1.14 19.38 5.86
N PHE A 659 1.29 20.44 6.64
CA PHE A 659 0.61 21.72 6.41
C PHE A 659 0.98 22.32 5.04
N GLN A 660 2.28 22.37 4.71
CA GLN A 660 2.72 22.86 3.41
C GLN A 660 2.30 21.92 2.28
N LEU A 661 2.36 20.59 2.50
CA LEU A 661 1.96 19.57 1.52
C LEU A 661 0.44 19.40 1.37
N GLN A 662 -0.36 20.17 2.10
CA GLN A 662 -1.81 20.25 1.95
C GLN A 662 -2.26 21.53 1.23
N LYS A 663 -1.35 22.47 0.94
CA LYS A 663 -1.67 23.70 0.20
C LYS A 663 -1.89 23.42 -1.28
N GLY A 664 -2.94 24.01 -1.86
CA GLY A 664 -3.19 23.93 -3.29
C GLY A 664 -3.30 22.49 -3.81
N LYS A 665 -2.90 22.28 -5.07
CA LYS A 665 -2.97 20.99 -5.77
C LYS A 665 -1.58 20.47 -6.12
N PRO A 666 -1.36 19.15 -6.14
CA PRO A 666 -0.11 18.58 -6.61
C PRO A 666 0.09 18.91 -8.10
N VAL A 667 1.34 19.10 -8.51
CA VAL A 667 1.72 19.30 -9.91
C VAL A 667 2.28 18.00 -10.46
N VAL A 668 1.58 17.43 -11.44
CA VAL A 668 1.88 16.12 -12.02
C VAL A 668 1.83 16.24 -13.55
N ASP A 669 2.91 15.89 -14.23
CA ASP A 669 3.05 16.16 -15.67
C ASP A 669 2.41 15.07 -16.54
N LEU A 670 2.43 13.82 -16.07
CA LEU A 670 1.98 12.65 -16.82
C LEU A 670 0.90 11.87 -16.06
N ALA A 671 -0.02 11.26 -16.79
CA ALA A 671 -0.86 10.20 -16.23
C ALA A 671 -0.63 8.91 -17.02
N VAL A 672 -0.48 7.77 -16.33
CA VAL A 672 -0.19 6.45 -16.90
C VAL A 672 -1.41 5.56 -16.77
N PHE A 673 -1.88 5.02 -17.89
CA PHE A 673 -3.03 4.13 -17.92
C PHE A 673 -2.67 2.77 -17.34
N ILE A 674 -3.45 2.27 -16.39
CA ILE A 674 -3.22 0.96 -15.74
C ILE A 674 -3.65 -0.24 -16.60
N GLY A 675 -4.21 0.01 -17.79
CA GLY A 675 -4.81 -1.01 -18.64
C GLY A 675 -6.26 -1.33 -18.24
N GLU A 676 -6.85 -2.29 -18.97
CA GLU A 676 -8.21 -2.78 -18.70
C GLU A 676 -8.27 -4.25 -18.32
N ASP A 677 -7.12 -4.92 -18.22
CA ASP A 677 -7.01 -6.23 -17.59
C ASP A 677 -7.47 -6.17 -16.13
N LEU A 678 -7.91 -7.31 -15.61
CA LEU A 678 -8.49 -7.39 -14.27
C LEU A 678 -8.01 -8.68 -13.58
N PRO A 679 -7.53 -8.63 -12.34
CA PRO A 679 -7.40 -7.42 -11.50
C PRO A 679 -6.33 -6.43 -12.02
N SER A 680 -6.46 -5.16 -11.66
CA SER A 680 -5.53 -4.07 -12.02
C SER A 680 -5.23 -3.18 -10.82
N ARG A 681 -4.15 -2.39 -10.89
CA ARG A 681 -3.73 -1.41 -9.90
C ARG A 681 -2.69 -0.45 -10.50
N SER A 682 -2.20 0.52 -9.73
CA SER A 682 -1.17 1.47 -10.17
C SER A 682 0.10 0.79 -10.67
N VAL A 683 0.84 1.54 -11.50
CA VAL A 683 2.05 1.08 -12.17
C VAL A 683 3.25 1.60 -11.42
N LEU A 684 4.11 0.72 -10.91
CA LEU A 684 5.38 1.09 -10.29
C LEU A 684 6.39 1.64 -11.33
N PRO A 685 7.32 2.52 -10.93
CA PRO A 685 8.25 3.16 -11.86
C PRO A 685 9.18 2.18 -12.58
N ASP A 686 9.56 1.06 -11.95
CA ASP A 686 10.37 0.01 -12.60
C ASP A 686 9.66 -0.59 -13.81
N ARG A 687 8.32 -0.67 -13.76
CA ARG A 687 7.48 -1.19 -14.85
C ARG A 687 7.34 -0.23 -16.03
N LEU A 688 7.76 1.02 -15.86
CA LEU A 688 7.75 2.04 -16.92
C LEU A 688 9.06 2.10 -17.72
N VAL A 689 10.13 1.48 -17.23
CA VAL A 689 11.45 1.45 -17.90
C VAL A 689 11.36 0.96 -19.35
N PRO A 690 10.60 -0.11 -19.69
CA PRO A 690 10.49 -0.54 -21.08
C PRO A 690 9.84 0.48 -22.03
N PHE A 691 9.04 1.41 -21.50
CA PHE A 691 8.23 2.33 -22.30
C PHE A 691 8.87 3.70 -22.47
N ILE A 692 9.57 4.21 -21.45
CA ILE A 692 10.24 5.53 -21.48
C ILE A 692 11.70 5.44 -20.96
N PRO A 693 12.52 4.50 -21.48
CA PRO A 693 13.79 4.12 -20.85
C PRO A 693 14.77 5.28 -20.67
N ASN A 694 14.87 6.17 -21.66
CA ASN A 694 15.87 7.23 -21.66
C ASN A 694 15.55 8.35 -20.66
N VAL A 695 14.30 8.50 -20.24
CA VAL A 695 13.88 9.46 -19.20
C VAL A 695 14.44 9.07 -17.83
N PHE A 696 14.57 7.77 -17.55
CA PHE A 696 15.16 7.27 -16.31
C PHE A 696 16.69 7.44 -16.26
N GLY A 697 17.33 7.50 -17.43
CA GLY A 697 18.78 7.56 -17.61
C GLY A 697 19.42 6.18 -17.79
N LYS A 698 20.53 6.14 -18.52
CA LYS A 698 21.22 4.90 -18.93
C LYS A 698 21.66 4.03 -17.75
N GLU A 699 22.10 4.65 -16.66
CA GLU A 699 22.53 3.97 -15.43
C GLU A 699 21.38 3.17 -14.80
N ARG A 700 20.17 3.75 -14.79
CA ARG A 700 18.96 3.09 -14.28
C ARG A 700 18.51 1.94 -15.17
N VAL A 701 18.54 2.12 -16.49
CA VAL A 701 18.22 1.05 -17.44
C VAL A 701 19.16 -0.14 -17.24
N ALA A 702 20.47 0.12 -17.11
CA ALA A 702 21.46 -0.92 -16.88
C ALA A 702 21.28 -1.61 -15.51
N SER A 703 20.98 -0.87 -14.44
CA SER A 703 20.77 -1.46 -13.12
C SER A 703 19.52 -2.35 -13.07
N GLU A 704 18.44 -1.96 -13.77
CA GLU A 704 17.24 -2.78 -13.88
C GLU A 704 17.44 -4.02 -14.73
N GLU A 705 18.21 -3.95 -15.81
CA GLU A 705 18.60 -5.15 -16.57
C GLU A 705 19.32 -6.17 -15.67
N ILE A 706 20.27 -5.71 -14.85
CA ILE A 706 20.99 -6.55 -13.89
C ILE A 706 20.04 -7.13 -12.83
N ARG A 707 19.18 -6.28 -12.23
CA ARG A 707 18.23 -6.68 -11.19
C ARG A 707 17.26 -7.75 -11.69
N LEU A 708 16.68 -7.54 -12.87
CA LEU A 708 15.69 -8.44 -13.49
C LEU A 708 16.31 -9.74 -14.02
N LYS A 709 17.58 -9.71 -14.47
CA LYS A 709 18.33 -10.92 -14.82
C LYS A 709 18.48 -11.87 -13.63
N ASN A 710 18.61 -11.29 -12.43
CA ASN A 710 18.57 -11.99 -11.14
C ASN A 710 19.49 -13.23 -11.06
N GLU A 711 20.71 -13.09 -11.60
CA GLU A 711 21.69 -14.19 -11.65
C GLU A 711 22.04 -14.69 -10.25
N GLY A 712 22.05 -16.02 -10.08
CA GLY A 712 22.31 -16.67 -8.80
C GLY A 712 21.23 -16.50 -7.73
N GLN A 713 20.16 -15.76 -8.01
CA GLN A 713 19.00 -15.52 -7.13
C GLN A 713 19.44 -15.14 -5.70
N PRO A 714 20.21 -14.04 -5.54
CA PRO A 714 20.83 -13.69 -4.27
C PRO A 714 19.77 -13.49 -3.18
N SER A 715 20.15 -13.84 -1.94
CA SER A 715 19.34 -13.59 -0.75
C SER A 715 19.94 -12.48 0.11
N ALA A 716 19.08 -11.80 0.86
CA ALA A 716 19.44 -10.82 1.88
C ALA A 716 18.62 -11.07 3.15
N LYS A 717 18.99 -10.38 4.24
CA LYS A 717 18.27 -10.44 5.51
C LYS A 717 17.90 -9.04 5.96
N MET A 718 16.61 -8.79 6.14
CA MET A 718 16.07 -7.55 6.69
C MET A 718 14.61 -7.78 7.09
N PRO A 719 14.26 -7.66 8.37
CA PRO A 719 15.14 -7.55 9.54
C PRO A 719 16.06 -8.79 9.68
N LYS A 720 16.99 -8.80 10.65
CA LYS A 720 18.12 -9.76 10.75
C LYS A 720 17.70 -11.24 10.65
N GLU A 721 16.48 -11.58 11.04
CA GLU A 721 15.95 -12.94 11.09
C GLU A 721 15.14 -13.33 9.84
N VAL A 722 14.86 -12.39 8.94
CA VAL A 722 13.98 -12.58 7.79
C VAL A 722 14.80 -12.61 6.50
N SER A 723 14.99 -13.81 5.96
CA SER A 723 15.65 -14.02 4.68
C SER A 723 14.70 -13.81 3.51
N TYR A 724 15.14 -13.08 2.48
CA TYR A 724 14.34 -12.77 1.30
C TYR A 724 15.21 -12.66 0.04
N SER A 725 14.59 -12.60 -1.15
CA SER A 725 15.27 -12.37 -2.43
C SER A 725 15.77 -10.93 -2.53
N LYS A 726 17.09 -10.74 -2.57
CA LYS A 726 17.75 -9.44 -2.48
C LYS A 726 17.30 -8.44 -3.56
N ASN A 727 16.99 -8.93 -4.75
CA ASN A 727 16.69 -8.11 -5.93
C ASN A 727 15.19 -7.74 -6.05
N LEU A 728 14.40 -7.92 -4.97
CA LEU A 728 12.99 -7.54 -4.96
C LEU A 728 12.78 -6.05 -5.28
N THR A 729 11.56 -5.68 -5.61
CA THR A 729 11.20 -4.29 -5.92
C THR A 729 11.26 -3.40 -4.67
N ASP A 730 12.07 -2.35 -4.69
CA ASP A 730 12.35 -1.47 -3.53
C ASP A 730 12.27 0.02 -3.94
N LEU A 731 11.18 0.72 -3.56
CA LEU A 731 10.99 2.12 -3.91
C LEU A 731 11.99 3.08 -3.27
N SER A 732 12.75 2.67 -2.24
CA SER A 732 13.82 3.51 -1.71
C SER A 732 14.94 3.76 -2.72
N GLN A 733 15.02 2.92 -3.76
CA GLN A 733 15.94 3.08 -4.89
C GLN A 733 15.36 3.89 -6.05
N TRP A 734 14.10 4.36 -5.96
CA TRP A 734 13.35 5.02 -7.03
C TRP A 734 12.98 6.48 -6.70
N ILE A 735 13.82 7.14 -5.91
CA ILE A 735 13.63 8.54 -5.54
C ILE A 735 13.87 9.43 -6.77
N ASN A 736 12.98 10.39 -7.02
CA ASN A 736 13.01 11.23 -8.23
C ASN A 736 13.09 10.37 -9.52
N ALA A 737 12.29 9.31 -9.61
CA ALA A 737 12.39 8.26 -10.63
C ALA A 737 12.45 8.78 -12.07
N LEU A 738 11.54 9.68 -12.44
CA LEU A 738 11.44 10.24 -13.81
C LEU A 738 12.35 11.45 -14.03
N ASN A 739 13.38 11.65 -13.22
CA ASN A 739 14.36 12.72 -13.39
C ASN A 739 13.70 14.10 -13.56
N GLY A 740 12.92 14.55 -12.58
CA GLY A 740 12.33 15.89 -12.58
C GLY A 740 10.90 15.99 -13.09
N TYR A 741 10.25 14.87 -13.42
CA TYR A 741 8.82 14.77 -13.69
C TYR A 741 8.12 13.93 -12.62
N GLN A 742 6.81 14.10 -12.51
CA GLN A 742 5.92 13.27 -11.68
C GLN A 742 4.84 12.63 -12.55
N TYR A 743 4.31 11.49 -12.11
CA TYR A 743 3.19 10.82 -12.77
C TYR A 743 2.17 10.28 -11.76
N ASP A 744 0.92 10.19 -12.19
CA ASP A 744 -0.13 9.41 -11.53
C ASP A 744 -0.49 8.20 -12.38
N SER A 745 -0.95 7.13 -11.76
CA SER A 745 -1.69 6.09 -12.49
C SER A 745 -3.16 6.48 -12.66
N PHE A 746 -3.80 6.11 -13.76
CA PHE A 746 -5.23 6.36 -13.97
C PHE A 746 -5.94 5.15 -14.57
N ASN A 747 -7.21 4.96 -14.19
CA ASN A 747 -8.05 3.85 -14.63
C ASN A 747 -9.03 4.25 -15.73
N SER A 748 -9.78 3.26 -16.24
CA SER A 748 -10.81 3.48 -17.26
C SER A 748 -11.98 4.34 -16.76
N ASP A 749 -12.31 4.31 -15.46
CA ASP A 749 -13.41 5.13 -14.90
C ASP A 749 -13.14 6.62 -15.11
N VAL A 750 -11.98 7.13 -14.65
CA VAL A 750 -11.67 8.56 -14.81
C VAL A 750 -11.40 8.94 -16.26
N LEU A 751 -10.84 8.04 -17.07
CA LEU A 751 -10.68 8.25 -18.50
C LEU A 751 -12.05 8.54 -19.13
N ILE A 752 -12.99 7.61 -19.01
CA ILE A 752 -14.30 7.66 -19.69
C ILE A 752 -15.16 8.77 -19.11
N ASN A 753 -15.26 8.84 -17.78
CA ASN A 753 -16.27 9.66 -17.10
C ASN A 753 -15.81 11.06 -16.73
N ARG A 754 -14.49 11.35 -16.72
CA ARG A 754 -13.96 12.62 -16.20
C ARG A 754 -12.96 13.32 -17.11
N ALA A 755 -12.21 12.60 -17.92
CA ALA A 755 -11.15 13.19 -18.73
C ALA A 755 -11.70 14.22 -19.72
N LYS A 756 -11.06 15.39 -19.77
CA LYS A 756 -11.37 16.48 -20.69
C LYS A 756 -10.15 17.35 -20.94
N MET A 757 -10.18 18.12 -22.03
CA MET A 757 -9.20 19.17 -22.27
C MET A 757 -9.57 20.43 -21.48
N GLU A 758 -8.65 20.91 -20.65
CA GLU A 758 -8.73 22.18 -19.92
C GLU A 758 -7.39 22.90 -20.03
N ASN A 759 -7.39 24.18 -20.42
CA ASN A 759 -6.19 25.00 -20.56
C ASN A 759 -5.08 24.36 -21.44
N GLY A 760 -5.47 23.59 -22.47
CA GLY A 760 -4.54 22.90 -23.36
C GLY A 760 -3.91 21.62 -22.77
N LYS A 761 -4.37 21.19 -21.59
CA LYS A 761 -3.93 19.98 -20.87
C LYS A 761 -5.11 19.04 -20.63
N ILE A 762 -4.84 17.82 -20.16
CA ILE A 762 -5.87 16.86 -19.78
C ILE A 762 -6.17 17.04 -18.28
N SER A 763 -7.44 17.13 -17.90
CA SER A 763 -7.86 17.08 -16.49
C SER A 763 -8.89 15.98 -16.25
N PHE A 764 -8.79 15.34 -15.08
CA PHE A 764 -9.84 14.45 -14.54
C PHE A 764 -10.75 15.18 -13.53
N GLY A 765 -10.63 16.51 -13.43
CA GLY A 765 -11.21 17.31 -12.36
C GLY A 765 -10.25 17.47 -11.16
N GLY A 766 -10.76 18.02 -10.06
CA GLY A 766 -9.97 18.15 -8.82
C GLY A 766 -8.86 19.21 -8.85
N GLY A 767 -8.65 19.91 -9.98
CA GLY A 767 -7.66 20.98 -10.15
C GLY A 767 -6.25 20.49 -10.54
N ILE A 768 -6.11 19.23 -10.96
CA ILE A 768 -4.86 18.68 -11.49
C ILE A 768 -4.95 18.63 -13.02
N GLU A 769 -3.86 18.98 -13.70
CA GLU A 769 -3.78 19.06 -15.16
C GLU A 769 -2.50 18.36 -15.66
N TYR A 770 -2.68 17.35 -16.50
CA TYR A 770 -1.63 16.51 -17.07
C TYR A 770 -1.26 16.99 -18.48
N GLY A 771 0.03 17.06 -18.77
CA GLY A 771 0.53 17.40 -20.11
C GLY A 771 0.32 16.29 -21.14
N ALA A 772 0.36 15.03 -20.71
CA ALA A 772 0.10 13.88 -21.59
C ALA A 772 -0.43 12.65 -20.84
N LEU A 773 -1.09 11.77 -21.60
CA LEU A 773 -1.51 10.45 -21.15
C LEU A 773 -0.62 9.37 -21.77
N LEU A 774 -0.04 8.50 -20.93
CA LEU A 774 0.68 7.31 -21.36
C LEU A 774 -0.26 6.10 -21.39
N PHE A 775 -0.31 5.40 -22.52
CA PHE A 775 -0.96 4.09 -22.66
C PHE A 775 0.10 3.02 -22.94
N PRO A 776 0.71 2.45 -21.88
CA PRO A 776 1.62 1.32 -22.03
C PRO A 776 0.94 0.16 -22.78
N GLY A 777 1.73 -0.58 -23.56
CA GLY A 777 1.29 -1.81 -24.23
C GLY A 777 1.18 -2.97 -23.26
N SER A 778 1.22 -4.21 -23.75
CA SER A 778 1.15 -5.37 -22.86
C SER A 778 2.35 -5.44 -21.91
N HIS A 779 2.08 -5.72 -20.64
CA HIS A 779 3.10 -5.92 -19.60
C HIS A 779 2.61 -6.92 -18.54
N LYS A 780 3.41 -7.17 -17.50
CA LYS A 780 3.11 -8.22 -16.50
C LYS A 780 1.77 -8.05 -15.78
N MET A 781 1.31 -6.81 -15.57
CA MET A 781 0.03 -6.46 -14.91
C MET A 781 -1.07 -6.04 -15.91
N ALA A 782 -0.81 -6.10 -17.21
CA ALA A 782 -1.80 -6.00 -18.28
C ALA A 782 -1.31 -6.84 -19.48
N PRO A 783 -1.31 -8.19 -19.36
CA PRO A 783 -0.67 -9.06 -20.34
C PRO A 783 -1.42 -9.12 -21.67
N ASN A 784 -2.68 -8.66 -21.73
CA ASN A 784 -3.51 -8.73 -22.92
C ASN A 784 -3.57 -7.36 -23.61
N LYS A 785 -3.46 -7.33 -24.95
CA LYS A 785 -3.50 -6.07 -25.74
C LYS A 785 -4.93 -5.57 -25.87
N MET A 786 -5.46 -5.07 -24.76
CA MET A 786 -6.89 -4.90 -24.53
C MET A 786 -7.26 -3.43 -24.35
N ILE A 787 -8.34 -3.01 -25.03
CA ILE A 787 -8.99 -1.71 -24.79
C ILE A 787 -10.49 -1.81 -25.05
N SER A 788 -11.33 -1.21 -24.19
CA SER A 788 -12.78 -1.15 -24.44
C SER A 788 -13.14 -0.19 -25.56
N LEU A 789 -14.34 -0.37 -26.11
CA LEU A 789 -14.94 0.59 -27.05
C LEU A 789 -15.07 1.97 -26.40
N ALA A 790 -15.55 2.05 -25.17
CA ALA A 790 -15.73 3.32 -24.45
C ALA A 790 -14.39 4.06 -24.26
N SER A 791 -13.32 3.36 -23.87
CA SER A 791 -11.99 3.96 -23.79
C SER A 791 -11.46 4.39 -25.16
N ALA A 792 -11.61 3.57 -26.20
CA ALA A 792 -11.19 3.92 -27.55
C ALA A 792 -11.91 5.18 -28.07
N GLU A 793 -13.23 5.27 -27.88
CA GLU A 793 -14.02 6.48 -28.19
C GLU A 793 -13.49 7.71 -27.46
N LYS A 794 -13.26 7.55 -26.16
CA LYS A 794 -12.79 8.65 -25.32
C LYS A 794 -11.39 9.12 -25.70
N ILE A 795 -10.49 8.20 -26.01
CA ILE A 795 -9.13 8.53 -26.47
C ILE A 795 -9.20 9.28 -27.79
N VAL A 796 -9.96 8.79 -28.78
CA VAL A 796 -10.14 9.49 -30.06
C VAL A 796 -10.71 10.90 -29.84
N GLN A 797 -11.69 11.05 -28.95
CA GLN A 797 -12.24 12.36 -28.59
C GLN A 797 -11.16 13.29 -28.03
N LEU A 798 -10.44 12.85 -26.99
CA LEU A 798 -9.40 13.66 -26.33
C LEU A 798 -8.31 14.09 -27.31
N VAL A 799 -7.82 13.18 -28.15
CA VAL A 799 -6.79 13.50 -29.15
C VAL A 799 -7.34 14.50 -30.17
N LYS A 800 -8.56 14.31 -30.68
CA LYS A 800 -9.19 15.29 -31.59
C LYS A 800 -9.30 16.68 -30.95
N ASP A 801 -9.58 16.74 -29.66
CA ASP A 801 -9.72 17.97 -28.88
C ASP A 801 -8.37 18.65 -28.54
N GLY A 802 -7.24 17.94 -28.68
CA GLY A 802 -5.91 18.51 -28.51
C GLY A 802 -4.97 17.76 -27.56
N ALA A 803 -5.38 16.61 -27.01
CA ALA A 803 -4.55 15.84 -26.10
C ALA A 803 -3.27 15.32 -26.76
N THR A 804 -2.19 15.27 -25.99
CA THR A 804 -1.01 14.48 -26.32
C THR A 804 -1.12 13.13 -25.62
N ILE A 805 -1.02 12.05 -26.39
CA ILE A 805 -1.03 10.68 -25.86
C ILE A 805 0.18 9.90 -26.35
N PHE A 806 0.62 8.94 -25.54
CA PHE A 806 1.60 7.95 -25.93
C PHE A 806 0.93 6.60 -26.06
N VAL A 807 1.20 5.88 -27.14
CA VAL A 807 0.64 4.55 -27.39
C VAL A 807 1.74 3.60 -27.80
N ASP A 808 1.67 2.37 -27.31
CA ASP A 808 2.55 1.29 -27.72
C ASP A 808 1.91 0.45 -28.84
N GLU A 809 1.95 -0.86 -28.72
CA GLU A 809 1.36 -1.79 -29.67
C GLU A 809 -0.15 -1.63 -29.84
N LYS A 810 -0.62 -1.88 -31.06
CA LYS A 810 -2.03 -1.80 -31.42
C LYS A 810 -2.83 -2.86 -30.65
N PRO A 811 -3.89 -2.48 -29.90
CA PRO A 811 -4.81 -3.41 -29.27
C PRO A 811 -5.44 -4.36 -30.28
N ASN A 812 -5.55 -5.64 -29.91
CA ASN A 812 -6.19 -6.67 -30.71
C ASN A 812 -7.32 -7.38 -29.97
N LEU A 813 -7.60 -6.97 -28.73
CA LEU A 813 -8.65 -7.51 -27.89
C LEU A 813 -9.57 -6.41 -27.39
N GLN A 814 -10.86 -6.72 -27.36
CA GLN A 814 -11.87 -5.94 -26.68
C GLN A 814 -12.35 -6.76 -25.46
N PRO A 815 -12.47 -6.13 -24.28
CA PRO A 815 -12.98 -6.76 -23.07
C PRO A 815 -14.47 -7.12 -23.18
N GLY A 816 -14.87 -8.18 -22.47
CA GLY A 816 -16.26 -8.60 -22.33
C GLY A 816 -16.89 -9.16 -23.60
N LEU A 817 -18.16 -9.56 -23.53
CA LEU A 817 -18.96 -9.89 -24.72
C LEU A 817 -19.48 -8.60 -25.38
N GLN A 818 -19.39 -8.55 -26.72
CA GLN A 818 -19.87 -7.41 -27.51
C GLN A 818 -20.66 -7.84 -28.74
N SER A 819 -21.45 -6.91 -29.28
CA SER A 819 -22.10 -7.09 -30.57
C SER A 819 -21.09 -6.99 -31.73
N ASN A 820 -21.46 -7.53 -32.90
CA ASN A 820 -20.66 -7.36 -34.12
C ASN A 820 -20.57 -5.89 -34.56
N GLU A 821 -21.57 -5.09 -34.24
CA GLU A 821 -21.59 -3.65 -34.54
C GLU A 821 -20.57 -2.91 -33.67
N ASP A 822 -20.58 -3.16 -32.36
CA ASP A 822 -19.60 -2.61 -31.43
C ASP A 822 -18.18 -3.00 -31.80
N PHE A 823 -17.96 -4.25 -32.21
CA PHE A 823 -16.63 -4.71 -32.65
C PHE A 823 -16.14 -3.97 -33.90
N LYS A 824 -17.02 -3.76 -34.90
CA LYS A 824 -16.66 -2.99 -36.11
C LYS A 824 -16.34 -1.54 -35.78
N LYS A 825 -17.15 -0.92 -34.92
CA LYS A 825 -16.94 0.45 -34.46
C LYS A 825 -15.64 0.58 -33.67
N TRP A 826 -15.38 -0.37 -32.77
CA TRP A 826 -14.11 -0.47 -32.02
C TRP A 826 -12.93 -0.59 -32.97
N GLN A 827 -13.00 -1.47 -33.97
CA GLN A 827 -11.93 -1.67 -34.95
C GLN A 827 -11.64 -0.37 -35.71
N GLN A 828 -12.67 0.37 -36.15
CA GLN A 828 -12.49 1.65 -36.82
C GLN A 828 -11.76 2.69 -35.95
N LEU A 829 -12.11 2.78 -34.66
CA LEU A 829 -11.49 3.73 -33.73
C LEU A 829 -10.05 3.35 -33.38
N VAL A 830 -9.78 2.06 -33.16
CA VAL A 830 -8.42 1.55 -32.93
C VAL A 830 -7.56 1.73 -34.19
N ASP A 831 -8.12 1.48 -35.38
CA ASP A 831 -7.44 1.75 -36.65
C ASP A 831 -7.15 3.25 -36.84
N GLU A 832 -8.04 4.14 -36.39
CA GLU A 832 -7.83 5.59 -36.43
C GLU A 832 -6.65 6.03 -35.55
N ILE A 833 -6.56 5.51 -34.31
CA ILE A 833 -5.46 5.83 -33.40
C ILE A 833 -4.14 5.26 -33.95
N TRP A 834 -4.08 3.95 -34.23
CA TRP A 834 -2.87 3.24 -34.67
C TRP A 834 -2.72 3.20 -36.21
N ASN A 835 -2.96 4.31 -36.89
CA ASN A 835 -2.92 4.42 -38.35
C ASN A 835 -1.51 4.61 -38.95
N SER A 836 -0.49 4.80 -38.11
CA SER A 836 0.86 5.21 -38.53
C SER A 836 1.94 4.42 -37.80
N ASN A 837 3.08 4.26 -38.46
CA ASN A 837 4.30 3.70 -37.87
C ASN A 837 5.36 4.76 -37.53
N ALA A 838 5.06 6.05 -37.76
CA ALA A 838 5.95 7.16 -37.41
C ALA A 838 6.17 7.25 -35.89
N SER A 839 7.25 7.90 -35.46
CA SER A 839 7.53 8.15 -34.04
C SER A 839 6.49 9.08 -33.39
N SER A 840 5.86 9.96 -34.19
CA SER A 840 4.68 10.74 -33.79
C SER A 840 3.81 11.07 -35.01
N TRP A 841 2.52 11.29 -34.78
CA TRP A 841 1.56 11.74 -35.80
C TRP A 841 0.44 12.60 -35.18
N LYS A 842 -0.35 13.23 -36.05
CA LYS A 842 -1.47 14.10 -35.65
C LYS A 842 -2.81 13.43 -35.93
N ILE A 843 -3.75 13.59 -35.00
CA ILE A 843 -5.17 13.27 -35.19
C ILE A 843 -5.96 14.47 -34.66
N GLY A 844 -6.71 15.14 -35.54
CA GLY A 844 -7.34 16.42 -35.19
C GLY A 844 -6.31 17.44 -34.69
N LYS A 845 -6.52 17.99 -33.49
CA LYS A 845 -5.59 18.96 -32.87
C LYS A 845 -4.48 18.33 -32.04
N GLY A 846 -4.66 17.08 -31.61
CA GLY A 846 -3.76 16.39 -30.68
C GLY A 846 -2.60 15.69 -31.36
N THR A 847 -1.76 15.09 -30.52
CA THR A 847 -0.54 14.39 -30.92
C THR A 847 -0.57 12.98 -30.37
N VAL A 848 -0.26 12.00 -31.22
CA VAL A 848 -0.01 10.63 -30.80
C VAL A 848 1.48 10.35 -30.93
N ILE A 849 2.08 9.80 -29.89
CA ILE A 849 3.51 9.49 -29.79
C ILE A 849 3.66 7.98 -29.62
N LYS A 850 4.59 7.38 -30.37
CA LYS A 850 4.85 5.95 -30.29
C LYS A 850 5.74 5.60 -29.10
N LEU A 851 5.39 4.55 -28.37
CA LEU A 851 6.26 3.89 -27.39
C LEU A 851 7.08 2.76 -28.07
N PRO A 852 8.28 2.42 -27.56
CA PRO A 852 8.98 3.12 -26.50
C PRO A 852 9.42 4.52 -26.94
N TYR A 853 9.27 5.50 -26.06
CA TYR A 853 9.74 6.87 -26.28
C TYR A 853 11.21 6.96 -25.91
N LEU A 854 12.04 7.37 -26.88
CA LEU A 854 13.50 7.29 -26.80
C LEU A 854 14.19 8.64 -26.64
N GLU A 855 13.47 9.73 -26.45
CA GLU A 855 14.12 10.99 -26.05
C GLU A 855 14.46 10.95 -24.55
N ASN A 856 15.43 11.77 -24.14
CA ASN A 856 15.88 11.82 -22.74
C ASN A 856 14.91 12.57 -21.81
N ASP A 857 13.99 13.36 -22.39
CA ASP A 857 13.01 14.18 -21.68
C ASP A 857 11.78 14.44 -22.58
N PHE A 858 10.78 15.16 -22.06
CA PHE A 858 9.55 15.48 -22.79
C PHE A 858 9.54 16.92 -23.36
N ALA A 859 10.67 17.62 -23.38
CA ALA A 859 10.72 19.03 -23.79
C ALA A 859 10.36 19.22 -25.26
N SER A 860 10.72 18.26 -26.12
CA SER A 860 10.40 18.25 -27.56
C SER A 860 8.90 18.25 -27.85
N ILE A 861 8.08 17.82 -26.89
CA ILE A 861 6.61 17.79 -26.96
C ILE A 861 5.95 18.83 -26.04
N GLY A 862 6.74 19.78 -25.53
CA GLY A 862 6.25 20.92 -24.75
C GLY A 862 6.12 20.69 -23.24
N ILE A 863 6.59 19.56 -22.71
CA ILE A 863 6.54 19.25 -21.27
C ILE A 863 7.98 19.30 -20.74
N THR A 864 8.35 20.38 -20.05
CA THR A 864 9.69 20.53 -19.47
C THR A 864 9.74 20.03 -18.03
N GLN A 865 10.90 19.56 -17.58
CA GLN A 865 11.11 19.10 -16.19
C GLN A 865 10.58 20.15 -15.20
N ASP A 866 9.85 19.71 -14.19
CA ASP A 866 9.33 20.60 -13.15
C ASP A 866 10.48 21.09 -12.26
N VAL A 867 11.40 20.19 -11.89
CA VAL A 867 12.68 20.52 -11.26
C VAL A 867 13.81 19.69 -11.86
N TYR A 868 14.99 20.28 -12.05
CA TYR A 868 16.20 19.54 -12.36
C TYR A 868 17.43 20.14 -11.67
N PHE A 869 18.55 19.40 -11.67
CA PHE A 869 19.75 19.75 -10.91
C PHE A 869 20.95 19.91 -11.87
N PRO A 870 21.22 21.13 -12.38
CA PRO A 870 22.16 21.35 -13.49
C PRO A 870 23.57 20.77 -13.30
N ASN A 871 24.05 20.74 -12.05
CA ASN A 871 25.43 20.39 -11.71
C ASN A 871 25.55 19.02 -11.01
N LEU A 872 24.47 18.22 -10.99
CA LEU A 872 24.48 16.87 -10.43
C LEU A 872 24.36 15.85 -11.56
N ASN A 873 25.09 14.73 -11.42
CA ASN A 873 24.86 13.56 -12.25
C ASN A 873 23.56 12.84 -11.83
N ARG A 874 23.14 11.82 -12.59
CA ARG A 874 21.89 11.11 -12.33
C ARG A 874 21.91 10.41 -10.97
N ALA A 875 22.94 9.62 -10.67
CA ALA A 875 23.13 8.92 -9.39
C ALA A 875 23.03 9.84 -8.16
N ASP A 876 23.49 11.09 -8.26
CA ASP A 876 23.36 12.08 -7.20
C ASP A 876 21.98 12.75 -7.16
N SER A 877 21.38 13.04 -8.32
CA SER A 877 20.05 13.65 -8.41
C SER A 877 18.91 12.71 -7.98
N GLU A 878 19.07 11.40 -8.15
CA GLU A 878 18.10 10.38 -7.72
C GLU A 878 18.14 10.10 -6.21
N THR A 879 18.94 10.86 -5.45
CA THR A 879 18.97 10.84 -3.98
C THR A 879 18.47 12.14 -3.35
N ILE A 880 17.85 13.00 -4.16
CA ILE A 880 17.12 14.18 -3.70
C ILE A 880 15.63 13.94 -3.91
N ALA A 881 14.91 13.70 -2.82
CA ALA A 881 13.46 13.50 -2.87
C ALA A 881 12.76 14.87 -2.99
N TRP A 882 11.75 14.96 -3.86
CA TRP A 882 11.01 16.21 -4.07
C TRP A 882 9.56 15.99 -4.47
N THR A 883 8.70 16.97 -4.16
CA THR A 883 7.35 17.09 -4.74
C THR A 883 6.98 18.56 -4.87
N HIS A 884 5.98 18.86 -5.70
CA HIS A 884 5.54 20.22 -6.00
C HIS A 884 4.03 20.36 -5.81
N ARG A 885 3.63 21.41 -5.10
CA ARG A 885 2.25 21.85 -4.99
C ARG A 885 2.08 23.28 -5.44
N LYS A 886 0.95 23.55 -6.08
CA LYS A 886 0.61 24.87 -6.61
C LYS A 886 -0.75 25.35 -6.14
N SER A 887 -0.79 26.59 -5.71
CA SER A 887 -2.01 27.35 -5.41
C SER A 887 -2.06 28.60 -6.29
N ASP A 888 -3.13 29.38 -6.17
CA ASP A 888 -3.25 30.65 -6.89
C ASP A 888 -2.15 31.66 -6.51
N THR A 889 -1.59 31.55 -5.30
CA THR A 889 -0.65 32.53 -4.75
C THR A 889 0.79 32.02 -4.62
N GLU A 890 0.98 30.71 -4.42
CA GLU A 890 2.28 30.12 -4.09
C GLU A 890 2.53 28.83 -4.88
N ASP A 891 3.79 28.63 -5.29
CA ASP A 891 4.34 27.33 -5.73
C ASP A 891 5.26 26.82 -4.61
N VAL A 892 5.07 25.58 -4.17
CA VAL A 892 5.69 25.00 -2.97
C VAL A 892 6.42 23.72 -3.35
N TYR A 893 7.75 23.75 -3.35
CA TYR A 893 8.59 22.58 -3.61
C TYR A 893 9.15 22.05 -2.31
N PHE A 894 8.82 20.80 -1.95
CA PHE A 894 9.51 20.07 -0.89
C PHE A 894 10.80 19.47 -1.45
N ILE A 895 11.89 19.54 -0.70
CA ILE A 895 13.19 18.98 -1.08
C ILE A 895 13.82 18.32 0.14
N SER A 896 14.27 17.08 -0.01
CA SER A 896 14.93 16.31 1.05
C SER A 896 16.19 15.62 0.55
N ASN A 897 17.27 15.79 1.30
CA ASN A 897 18.51 15.04 1.12
C ASN A 897 18.35 13.64 1.70
N GLN A 898 18.54 12.60 0.88
CA GLN A 898 18.41 11.21 1.31
C GLN A 898 19.76 10.56 1.66
N LYS A 899 20.85 11.34 1.65
CA LYS A 899 22.18 10.89 2.03
C LYS A 899 22.58 11.44 3.41
N GLY A 900 23.33 10.62 4.15
CA GLY A 900 23.97 10.99 5.42
C GLY A 900 25.23 11.84 5.24
N GLU A 901 25.19 12.83 4.35
CA GLU A 901 26.29 13.77 4.10
C GLU A 901 25.73 15.16 3.77
N LYS A 902 26.48 16.22 4.10
CA LYS A 902 26.13 17.60 3.72
C LYS A 902 26.33 17.81 2.22
N ARG A 903 25.36 18.46 1.56
CA ARG A 903 25.35 18.68 0.11
C ARG A 903 25.00 20.12 -0.25
N SER A 904 25.68 20.62 -1.27
CA SER A 904 25.43 21.92 -1.90
C SER A 904 25.20 21.71 -3.39
N PHE A 905 24.08 22.19 -3.91
CA PHE A 905 23.73 22.02 -5.32
C PHE A 905 22.83 23.16 -5.82
N GLU A 906 22.71 23.29 -7.13
CA GLU A 906 21.70 24.16 -7.75
C GLU A 906 20.48 23.33 -8.14
N ALA A 907 19.29 23.89 -7.93
CA ALA A 907 18.02 23.34 -8.38
C ALA A 907 17.33 24.36 -9.29
N SER A 908 16.88 23.93 -10.46
CA SER A 908 16.21 24.74 -11.47
C SER A 908 14.73 24.41 -11.49
N PHE A 909 13.88 25.35 -11.09
CA PHE A 909 12.43 25.19 -10.93
C PHE A 909 11.68 25.79 -12.10
N ARG A 910 10.58 25.15 -12.52
CA ARG A 910 9.68 25.61 -13.58
C ARG A 910 8.74 26.71 -13.07
N VAL A 911 9.32 27.75 -12.48
CA VAL A 911 8.64 28.93 -11.95
C VAL A 911 9.37 30.19 -12.42
N GLU A 912 8.60 31.17 -12.87
CA GLU A 912 9.10 32.49 -13.32
C GLU A 912 8.37 33.61 -12.56
N GLY A 913 9.02 34.76 -12.41
CA GLY A 913 8.39 35.99 -11.93
C GLY A 913 8.01 35.99 -10.44
N LYS A 914 8.45 35.00 -9.66
CA LYS A 914 8.21 34.91 -8.21
C LYS A 914 9.51 34.85 -7.42
N VAL A 915 9.49 35.38 -6.20
CA VAL A 915 10.67 35.37 -5.31
C VAL A 915 10.71 34.03 -4.54
N PRO A 916 11.81 33.26 -4.63
CA PRO A 916 12.00 32.08 -3.80
C PRO A 916 12.35 32.46 -2.35
N VAL A 917 11.79 31.71 -1.40
CA VAL A 917 12.20 31.71 0.01
C VAL A 917 12.40 30.28 0.50
N TRP A 918 13.31 30.09 1.45
CA TRP A 918 13.55 28.81 2.10
C TRP A 918 12.75 28.72 3.40
N TYR A 919 11.93 27.69 3.55
CA TYR A 919 11.24 27.37 4.81
C TYR A 919 11.82 26.08 5.40
N ASN A 920 12.35 26.17 6.61
CA ASN A 920 12.87 25.03 7.36
C ASN A 920 11.79 24.55 8.37
N PRO A 921 11.16 23.38 8.15
CA PRO A 921 10.11 22.86 9.02
C PRO A 921 10.60 22.35 10.39
N VAL A 922 11.90 22.06 10.55
CA VAL A 922 12.47 21.68 11.86
C VAL A 922 12.45 22.87 12.81
N THR A 923 12.85 24.05 12.31
CA THR A 923 12.99 25.29 13.12
C THR A 923 11.81 26.26 13.00
N ASP A 924 10.85 25.97 12.11
CA ASP A 924 9.72 26.84 11.75
C ASP A 924 10.12 28.24 11.28
N LYS A 925 11.24 28.34 10.55
CA LYS A 925 11.80 29.62 10.08
C LYS A 925 11.77 29.71 8.57
N THR A 926 11.34 30.88 8.08
CA THR A 926 11.48 31.28 6.68
C THR A 926 12.65 32.25 6.54
N SER A 927 13.52 32.02 5.57
CA SER A 927 14.64 32.89 5.21
C SER A 927 14.63 33.19 3.72
N ALA A 928 15.12 34.36 3.32
CA ALA A 928 15.38 34.64 1.91
C ALA A 928 16.42 33.65 1.37
N THR A 929 16.24 33.19 0.13
CA THR A 929 17.27 32.40 -0.54
C THR A 929 18.41 33.31 -0.99
N ALA A 930 19.63 32.98 -0.58
CA ALA A 930 20.82 33.80 -0.76
C ALA A 930 21.16 34.08 -2.23
N ASN A 931 21.10 33.03 -3.06
CA ASN A 931 21.57 33.04 -4.43
C ASN A 931 20.52 32.38 -5.31
N TRP A 932 19.90 33.19 -6.17
CA TRP A 932 18.97 32.72 -7.18
C TRP A 932 18.99 33.62 -8.41
N LYS A 933 18.61 33.04 -9.55
CA LYS A 933 18.46 33.77 -10.81
C LYS A 933 17.28 33.24 -11.60
N ILE A 934 16.58 34.14 -12.27
CA ILE A 934 15.59 33.84 -13.29
C ILE A 934 16.30 33.87 -14.64
N GLU A 935 16.28 32.74 -15.34
CA GLU A 935 16.92 32.58 -16.64
C GLU A 935 16.11 31.58 -17.47
N ASN A 936 15.84 31.91 -18.73
CA ASN A 936 15.12 31.05 -19.68
C ASN A 936 13.75 30.53 -19.15
N GLY A 937 12.96 31.40 -18.51
CA GLY A 937 11.63 31.06 -17.98
C GLY A 937 11.65 30.15 -16.75
N ARG A 938 12.79 30.05 -16.06
CA ARG A 938 12.99 29.21 -14.87
C ARG A 938 13.68 29.99 -13.77
N THR A 939 13.51 29.55 -12.52
CA THR A 939 14.26 30.08 -11.39
C THR A 939 15.25 29.04 -10.90
N ILE A 940 16.54 29.37 -10.91
CA ILE A 940 17.62 28.54 -10.39
C ILE A 940 17.96 29.03 -8.98
N VAL A 941 17.97 28.13 -8.00
CA VAL A 941 18.26 28.43 -6.59
C VAL A 941 19.43 27.56 -6.12
N SER A 942 20.40 28.18 -5.46
CA SER A 942 21.46 27.42 -4.76
C SER A 942 20.94 26.94 -3.40
N ILE A 943 21.03 25.62 -3.17
CA ILE A 943 20.50 24.95 -1.97
C ILE A 943 21.63 24.26 -1.23
N ASN A 944 21.65 24.43 0.09
CA ASN A 944 22.57 23.76 1.00
C ASN A 944 21.75 22.95 2.00
N LEU A 945 21.93 21.62 2.01
CA LEU A 945 21.27 20.71 2.94
C LEU A 945 22.34 19.98 3.75
N ASN A 946 22.16 19.92 5.06
CA ASN A 946 22.91 19.01 5.92
C ASN A 946 22.47 17.55 5.67
N GLU A 947 23.12 16.64 6.37
CA GLU A 947 22.81 15.20 6.33
C GLU A 947 21.32 14.98 6.60
N ASN A 948 20.63 14.25 5.74
CA ASN A 948 19.20 13.96 5.91
C ASN A 948 18.27 15.19 6.04
N GLU A 949 18.74 16.43 5.80
CA GLU A 949 17.95 17.66 5.97
C GLU A 949 16.90 17.79 4.85
N SER A 950 15.76 18.40 5.19
CA SER A 950 14.71 18.73 4.24
C SER A 950 14.09 20.09 4.54
N GLY A 951 13.42 20.65 3.55
CA GLY A 951 12.68 21.89 3.69
C GLY A 951 11.93 22.24 2.41
N PHE A 952 11.50 23.49 2.32
CA PHE A 952 10.69 23.96 1.22
C PHE A 952 11.31 25.15 0.53
N VAL A 953 11.35 25.12 -0.80
CA VAL A 953 11.50 26.32 -1.63
C VAL A 953 10.09 26.80 -1.98
N ILE A 954 9.70 27.94 -1.43
CA ILE A 954 8.38 28.53 -1.64
C ILE A 954 8.53 29.76 -2.53
N PHE A 955 7.85 29.75 -3.67
CA PHE A 955 7.80 30.87 -4.60
C PHE A 955 6.54 31.69 -4.35
N LYS A 956 6.71 32.93 -3.92
CA LYS A 956 5.58 33.83 -3.63
C LYS A 956 5.95 35.29 -3.84
N GLY A 957 4.93 36.12 -4.08
CA GLY A 957 5.12 37.53 -4.40
C GLY A 957 5.76 37.74 -5.78
N GLU A 958 5.63 38.95 -6.31
CA GLU A 958 6.18 39.31 -7.62
C GLU A 958 7.69 39.61 -7.51
N ALA A 959 8.49 38.98 -8.36
CA ALA A 959 9.92 39.25 -8.47
C ALA A 959 10.16 40.54 -9.28
N LYS A 960 10.69 41.57 -8.62
CA LYS A 960 11.11 42.83 -9.26
C LYS A 960 12.52 42.76 -9.85
N GLU A 961 13.30 41.79 -9.40
CA GLU A 961 14.67 41.54 -9.82
C GLU A 961 14.75 40.18 -10.51
N VAL A 962 15.64 40.04 -11.50
CA VAL A 962 15.86 38.78 -12.22
C VAL A 962 16.91 37.90 -11.57
N SER A 963 17.58 38.38 -10.52
CA SER A 963 18.51 37.58 -9.73
C SER A 963 18.78 38.27 -8.40
N ALA A 964 18.97 37.50 -7.34
CA ALA A 964 19.64 37.97 -6.14
C ALA A 964 20.97 37.24 -6.02
N LYS A 965 22.05 38.01 -5.82
CA LYS A 965 23.35 37.50 -5.42
C LYS A 965 23.66 38.05 -4.05
N SER A 966 23.87 37.15 -3.11
CA SER A 966 24.37 37.46 -1.79
C SER A 966 25.80 36.93 -1.70
N ASP A 967 26.71 37.73 -1.15
CA ASP A 967 28.04 37.26 -0.72
C ASP A 967 27.95 36.29 0.47
N GLN A 968 26.77 35.75 0.79
CA GLN A 968 26.58 34.61 1.68
C GLN A 968 27.35 33.40 1.14
N LYS A 969 28.64 33.39 1.49
CA LYS A 969 29.44 32.18 1.64
C LYS A 969 28.65 31.22 2.52
N ASN A 970 28.89 29.92 2.35
CA ASN A 970 28.46 28.91 3.31
C ASN A 970 28.67 29.46 4.72
N LEU A 971 27.63 29.44 5.56
CA LEU A 971 27.74 29.89 6.94
C LEU A 971 28.92 29.15 7.57
N GLU A 972 30.05 29.84 7.65
CA GLU A 972 31.23 29.34 8.32
C GLU A 972 31.09 29.74 9.77
N PHE A 973 31.45 28.81 10.63
CA PHE A 973 31.29 28.99 12.05
C PHE A 973 32.67 29.00 12.66
N GLU A 974 32.99 30.07 13.37
CA GLU A 974 34.19 30.10 14.20
C GLU A 974 33.84 29.74 15.64
N THR A 975 34.70 28.94 16.25
CA THR A 975 34.52 28.55 17.65
C THR A 975 34.81 29.75 18.55
N VAL A 976 33.80 30.15 19.32
CA VAL A 976 33.91 31.22 20.32
C VAL A 976 34.37 30.66 21.65
N GLN A 977 33.82 29.51 22.05
CA GLN A 977 34.09 28.86 23.31
C GLN A 977 33.77 27.37 23.20
N THR A 978 34.63 26.52 23.74
CA THR A 978 34.39 25.07 23.85
C THR A 978 33.92 24.75 25.26
N LEU A 979 32.95 23.84 25.39
CA LEU A 979 32.32 23.43 26.65
C LEU A 979 32.46 21.91 26.89
N ASP A 980 33.58 21.28 26.55
CA ASP A 980 33.69 19.81 26.61
C ASP A 980 34.01 19.21 27.98
N GLU A 981 34.43 20.03 28.91
CA GLU A 981 34.98 19.56 30.19
C GLU A 981 34.13 19.97 31.39
N ASN A 982 34.29 19.29 32.52
CA ASN A 982 33.71 19.66 33.82
C ASN A 982 32.17 19.74 33.82
N TRP A 983 31.49 18.67 33.43
CA TRP A 983 30.02 18.56 33.45
C TRP A 983 29.53 17.83 34.69
N ASN A 984 28.36 18.23 35.18
CA ASN A 984 27.60 17.49 36.19
C ASN A 984 26.46 16.72 35.50
N LEU A 985 26.44 15.40 35.63
CA LEU A 985 25.42 14.53 35.05
C LEU A 985 24.47 14.06 36.15
N GLN A 986 23.18 14.22 35.88
CA GLN A 986 22.12 13.64 36.70
C GLN A 986 21.33 12.63 35.87
N PHE A 987 21.43 11.37 36.27
CA PHE A 987 20.60 10.28 35.77
C PHE A 987 19.33 10.17 36.62
N ASP A 988 18.30 9.50 36.11
CA ASP A 988 17.07 9.25 36.84
C ASP A 988 17.14 7.90 37.59
N PRO A 989 17.10 7.91 38.94
CA PRO A 989 17.07 6.68 39.73
C PRO A 989 15.85 5.79 39.46
N ALA A 990 14.74 6.37 39.02
CA ALA A 990 13.56 5.60 38.61
C ALA A 990 13.83 4.72 37.39
N PHE A 991 14.86 5.03 36.60
CA PHE A 991 15.32 4.24 35.46
C PHE A 991 16.63 3.47 35.75
N LYS A 992 16.90 3.17 37.03
CA LYS A 992 18.14 2.54 37.53
C LYS A 992 19.42 3.33 37.21
N GLY A 993 19.32 4.64 37.04
CA GLY A 993 20.48 5.52 36.97
C GLY A 993 21.08 5.82 38.35
N PRO A 994 22.35 6.26 38.43
CA PRO A 994 22.95 6.71 39.68
C PRO A 994 22.14 7.83 40.35
N LYS A 995 21.89 7.68 41.66
CA LYS A 995 21.24 8.73 42.48
C LYS A 995 22.12 9.96 42.65
N GLU A 996 23.41 9.72 42.87
CA GLU A 996 24.38 10.80 43.05
C GLU A 996 24.68 11.49 41.72
N THR A 997 24.90 12.80 41.78
CA THR A 997 25.37 13.57 40.62
C THR A 997 26.78 13.14 40.24
N ILE A 998 26.96 12.71 38.99
CA ILE A 998 28.25 12.25 38.47
C ILE A 998 28.99 13.45 37.89
N LYS A 999 30.19 13.75 38.42
CA LYS A 999 31.05 14.79 37.87
C LYS A 999 32.01 14.16 36.86
N ILE A 1000 32.10 14.74 35.68
CA ILE A 1000 32.98 14.25 34.62
C ILE A 1000 33.89 15.36 34.11
N ASP A 1001 35.14 14.99 33.88
CA ASP A 1001 36.13 15.90 33.29
C ASP A 1001 35.99 15.98 31.77
N LYS A 1002 35.48 14.93 31.12
CA LYS A 1002 35.29 14.86 29.67
C LYS A 1002 34.01 14.08 29.32
N LEU A 1003 33.32 14.54 28.27
CA LEU A 1003 32.20 13.82 27.64
C LEU A 1003 32.62 12.42 27.16
N PHE A 1004 31.71 11.45 27.28
CA PHE A 1004 32.00 10.04 27.01
C PHE A 1004 30.73 9.26 26.63
N ASP A 1005 30.92 8.09 26.02
CA ASP A 1005 29.85 7.14 25.72
C ASP A 1005 29.40 6.38 26.97
N TRP A 1006 28.12 6.50 27.35
CA TRP A 1006 27.60 5.82 28.51
C TRP A 1006 27.80 4.30 28.41
N SER A 1007 27.65 3.74 27.21
CA SER A 1007 27.72 2.30 26.95
C SER A 1007 29.11 1.69 27.22
N THR A 1008 30.14 2.52 27.34
CA THR A 1008 31.51 2.11 27.67
C THR A 1008 31.85 2.28 29.16
N SER A 1009 30.91 2.77 29.99
CA SER A 1009 31.15 2.96 31.42
C SER A 1009 31.40 1.63 32.15
N GLU A 1010 32.28 1.65 33.14
CA GLU A 1010 32.45 0.54 34.08
C GLU A 1010 31.29 0.45 35.08
N ASN A 1011 30.55 1.54 35.30
CA ASN A 1011 29.38 1.55 36.17
C ASN A 1011 28.16 1.01 35.40
N GLU A 1012 27.65 -0.15 35.80
CA GLU A 1012 26.51 -0.80 35.12
C GLU A 1012 25.22 0.04 35.10
N GLN A 1013 25.01 0.91 36.10
CA GLN A 1013 23.86 1.83 36.14
C GLN A 1013 23.93 2.89 35.03
N ILE A 1014 25.14 3.22 34.56
CA ILE A 1014 25.38 4.14 33.44
C ILE A 1014 25.45 3.34 32.13
N LYS A 1015 26.19 2.23 32.14
CA LYS A 1015 26.44 1.36 30.97
C LYS A 1015 25.17 0.92 30.26
N TYR A 1016 24.18 0.49 31.02
CA TYR A 1016 22.90 -0.01 30.51
C TYR A 1016 21.77 1.02 30.69
N TYR A 1017 22.08 2.30 30.85
CA TYR A 1017 21.05 3.30 31.04
C TYR A 1017 20.24 3.53 29.75
N SER A 1018 18.92 3.56 29.88
CA SER A 1018 18.00 4.05 28.86
C SER A 1018 17.04 5.06 29.47
N GLY A 1019 16.98 6.25 28.88
CA GLY A 1019 16.19 7.37 29.39
C GLY A 1019 16.91 8.69 29.18
N THR A 1020 16.52 9.69 29.96
CA THR A 1020 17.07 11.05 29.85
C THR A 1020 18.15 11.28 30.90
N VAL A 1021 19.25 11.92 30.51
CA VAL A 1021 20.34 12.37 31.40
C VAL A 1021 20.51 13.88 31.26
N SER A 1022 20.52 14.58 32.41
CA SER A 1022 20.71 16.02 32.47
C SER A 1022 22.19 16.37 32.66
N TYR A 1023 22.79 17.04 31.68
CA TYR A 1023 24.13 17.63 31.74
C TYR A 1023 24.03 19.10 32.16
N LYS A 1024 24.59 19.44 33.33
CA LYS A 1024 24.57 20.81 33.87
C LYS A 1024 25.97 21.37 34.05
N LYS A 1025 26.15 22.62 33.62
CA LYS A 1025 27.41 23.34 33.78
C LYS A 1025 27.17 24.85 33.87
N ASP A 1026 27.98 25.50 34.70
CA ASP A 1026 28.10 26.96 34.72
C ASP A 1026 29.24 27.41 33.80
N PHE A 1027 29.04 28.50 33.07
CA PHE A 1027 30.07 29.11 32.24
C PHE A 1027 30.01 30.64 32.29
N ILE A 1028 31.14 31.28 31.98
CA ILE A 1028 31.23 32.74 31.90
C ILE A 1028 31.17 33.18 30.45
N TRP A 1029 30.12 33.92 30.09
CA TRP A 1029 29.99 34.57 28.81
C TRP A 1029 30.55 35.99 28.89
N LYS A 1030 31.73 36.21 28.31
CA LYS A 1030 32.47 37.49 28.45
C LYS A 1030 32.01 38.57 27.46
N ARG A 1031 31.28 38.21 26.41
CA ARG A 1031 31.01 39.08 25.27
C ARG A 1031 29.66 39.76 25.35
N LYS A 1032 29.60 40.99 24.83
CA LYS A 1032 28.38 41.66 24.39
C LYS A 1032 28.37 41.53 22.86
N ASP A 1033 28.33 40.30 22.36
CA ASP A 1033 28.41 40.02 20.92
C ASP A 1033 27.08 40.44 20.28
N THR A 1034 27.15 41.18 19.16
CA THR A 1034 25.98 41.52 18.35
C THR A 1034 25.64 40.45 17.32
N ASN A 1035 26.58 39.51 17.08
CA ASN A 1035 26.43 38.41 16.14
C ASN A 1035 25.62 37.27 16.77
N LYS A 1036 24.95 36.47 15.93
CA LYS A 1036 24.27 35.26 16.38
C LYS A 1036 25.27 34.26 16.93
N ILE A 1037 24.92 33.69 18.08
CA ILE A 1037 25.68 32.64 18.76
C ILE A 1037 24.86 31.36 18.73
N TRP A 1038 25.50 30.30 18.30
CA TRP A 1038 24.90 28.98 18.18
C TRP A 1038 25.58 27.99 19.11
N LEU A 1039 24.79 27.06 19.66
CA LEU A 1039 25.28 25.88 20.36
C LEU A 1039 25.35 24.72 19.39
N ASP A 1040 26.56 24.25 19.10
CA ASP A 1040 26.85 23.04 18.34
C ASP A 1040 27.13 21.89 19.32
N LEU A 1041 26.39 20.79 19.20
CA LEU A 1041 26.53 19.65 20.11
C LEU A 1041 27.61 18.65 19.67
N GLY A 1042 28.16 18.77 18.46
CA GLY A 1042 28.99 17.74 17.86
C GLY A 1042 28.17 16.47 17.60
N GLU A 1043 28.56 15.36 18.21
CA GLU A 1043 27.83 14.08 18.12
C GLU A 1043 26.94 13.86 19.36
N ILE A 1044 25.71 13.37 19.13
CA ILE A 1044 24.77 12.95 20.19
C ILE A 1044 24.10 11.62 19.84
N SER A 1045 23.71 10.87 20.87
CA SER A 1045 22.81 9.71 20.75
C SER A 1045 21.70 9.84 21.80
N ASN A 1046 20.48 10.28 21.47
CA ASN A 1046 19.93 10.49 20.11
C ASN A 1046 19.12 11.80 19.94
N ILE A 1047 18.58 12.36 21.03
CA ILE A 1047 17.87 13.65 21.03
C ILE A 1047 18.33 14.46 22.25
N ALA A 1048 18.46 15.78 22.08
CA ALA A 1048 18.86 16.70 23.14
C ALA A 1048 17.87 17.87 23.30
N GLU A 1049 17.38 18.11 24.51
CA GLU A 1049 16.65 19.35 24.86
C GLU A 1049 17.63 20.33 25.52
N ILE A 1050 17.61 21.60 25.10
CA ILE A 1050 18.58 22.60 25.54
C ILE A 1050 17.88 23.70 26.34
N THR A 1051 18.41 24.01 27.52
CA THR A 1051 17.96 25.15 28.32
C THR A 1051 19.16 25.97 28.78
N ILE A 1052 19.12 27.29 28.59
CA ILE A 1052 20.15 28.22 29.08
C ILE A 1052 19.47 29.28 29.96
N ASN A 1053 19.95 29.42 31.19
CA ASN A 1053 19.37 30.32 32.20
C ASN A 1053 17.87 30.11 32.44
N GLY A 1054 17.38 28.86 32.31
CA GLY A 1054 15.97 28.53 32.42
C GLY A 1054 15.12 28.82 31.17
N LYS A 1055 15.74 29.33 30.09
CA LYS A 1055 15.09 29.56 28.81
C LYS A 1055 15.31 28.38 27.87
N ASP A 1056 14.23 27.84 27.30
CA ASP A 1056 14.24 26.77 26.30
C ASP A 1056 14.85 27.26 24.97
N CYS A 1057 15.67 26.42 24.35
CA CYS A 1057 16.45 26.69 23.14
C CYS A 1057 16.22 25.64 22.04
N ASP A 1058 15.02 25.05 22.00
CA ASP A 1058 14.59 23.98 21.08
C ASP A 1058 15.23 22.61 21.37
N ALA A 1059 14.58 21.54 20.89
CA ALA A 1059 15.11 20.19 20.92
C ALA A 1059 15.83 19.84 19.60
N ILE A 1060 17.03 19.27 19.71
CA ILE A 1060 17.85 18.82 18.60
C ILE A 1060 17.70 17.31 18.46
N TRP A 1061 17.08 16.86 17.37
CA TRP A 1061 16.83 15.44 17.07
C TRP A 1061 17.27 15.00 15.67
N THR A 1062 17.67 15.96 14.82
CA THR A 1062 18.16 15.72 13.46
C THR A 1062 19.17 16.82 13.08
N PHE A 1063 19.83 16.65 11.93
CA PHE A 1063 20.88 17.56 11.48
C PHE A 1063 20.31 18.90 10.94
N PRO A 1064 21.08 19.99 11.06
CA PRO A 1064 22.35 20.10 11.79
C PRO A 1064 22.13 20.01 13.30
N LEU A 1065 23.06 19.39 14.04
CA LEU A 1065 22.97 19.21 15.50
C LEU A 1065 23.32 20.50 16.27
N ARG A 1066 22.63 21.59 15.91
CA ARG A 1066 22.92 22.96 16.37
C ARG A 1066 21.65 23.80 16.51
N THR A 1067 21.62 24.68 17.52
CA THR A 1067 20.51 25.65 17.75
C THR A 1067 21.01 27.06 18.06
N ASP A 1068 20.19 28.08 17.80
CA ASP A 1068 20.49 29.49 18.08
C ASP A 1068 20.19 29.79 19.56
N ILE A 1069 21.21 30.20 20.29
CA ILE A 1069 21.12 30.47 21.73
C ILE A 1069 21.29 31.95 22.07
N SER A 1070 21.38 32.83 21.06
CA SER A 1070 21.70 34.25 21.22
C SER A 1070 20.80 34.93 22.24
N SER A 1071 19.50 34.62 22.17
CA SER A 1071 18.48 35.24 23.01
C SER A 1071 18.39 34.67 24.44
N ALA A 1072 19.16 33.62 24.74
CA ALA A 1072 19.21 32.97 26.06
C ALA A 1072 20.48 33.35 26.84
N LEU A 1073 21.52 33.83 26.16
CA LEU A 1073 22.79 34.24 26.76
C LEU A 1073 22.68 35.59 27.48
N LYS A 1074 23.35 35.70 28.63
CA LYS A 1074 23.57 36.97 29.34
C LYS A 1074 25.05 37.20 29.61
N LYS A 1075 25.50 38.45 29.71
CA LYS A 1075 26.88 38.74 30.10
C LYS A 1075 27.16 38.23 31.52
N GLY A 1076 28.32 37.62 31.73
CA GLY A 1076 28.73 37.08 33.03
C GLY A 1076 28.35 35.60 33.19
N LYS A 1077 27.90 35.22 34.38
CA LYS A 1077 27.59 33.82 34.72
C LYS A 1077 26.31 33.35 34.00
N ASN A 1078 26.41 32.22 33.32
CA ASN A 1078 25.29 31.51 32.70
C ASN A 1078 25.29 30.06 33.17
N THR A 1079 24.10 29.45 33.17
CA THR A 1079 23.94 28.02 33.43
C THR A 1079 23.32 27.38 32.20
N ILE A 1080 23.93 26.31 31.70
CA ILE A 1080 23.41 25.48 30.62
C ILE A 1080 22.98 24.12 31.19
N GLU A 1081 21.82 23.66 30.75
CA GLU A 1081 21.31 22.30 30.94
C GLU A 1081 21.05 21.69 29.56
N ILE A 1082 21.65 20.53 29.29
CA ILE A 1082 21.40 19.73 28.09
C ILE A 1082 20.85 18.39 28.56
N LYS A 1083 19.60 18.06 28.20
CA LYS A 1083 18.99 16.77 28.52
C LYS A 1083 19.10 15.86 27.30
N VAL A 1084 19.91 14.81 27.39
CA VAL A 1084 20.09 13.85 26.29
C VAL A 1084 19.31 12.58 26.56
N THR A 1085 18.60 12.10 25.55
CA THR A 1085 17.76 10.90 25.63
C THR A 1085 18.14 9.90 24.54
N ASN A 1086 18.39 8.64 24.93
CA ASN A 1086 18.67 7.51 24.02
C ASN A 1086 17.42 6.61 23.86
N THR A 1087 17.58 5.37 23.39
CA THR A 1087 16.49 4.38 23.21
C THR A 1087 16.50 3.28 24.28
N TRP A 1088 15.47 2.43 24.29
CA TRP A 1088 15.29 1.34 25.27
C TRP A 1088 16.25 0.15 25.13
N ALA A 1089 16.93 -0.02 23.98
CA ALA A 1089 17.75 -1.19 23.68
C ALA A 1089 18.78 -1.53 24.78
N ASN A 1090 19.52 -0.53 25.29
CA ASN A 1090 20.58 -0.76 26.28
C ASN A 1090 20.04 -1.25 27.63
N ARG A 1091 18.94 -0.67 28.13
CA ARG A 1091 18.32 -1.10 29.39
C ARG A 1091 17.70 -2.48 29.29
N LEU A 1092 17.07 -2.80 28.14
CA LEU A 1092 16.56 -4.15 27.88
C LEU A 1092 17.69 -5.19 27.87
N MET A 1093 18.81 -4.90 27.19
CA MET A 1093 20.00 -5.76 27.21
C MET A 1093 20.59 -5.93 28.61
N GLY A 1094 20.59 -4.87 29.42
CA GLY A 1094 21.06 -4.91 30.80
C GLY A 1094 20.15 -5.71 31.72
N ASP A 1095 18.84 -5.52 31.62
CA ASP A 1095 17.85 -6.21 32.46
C ASP A 1095 17.73 -7.69 32.14
N GLN A 1096 17.97 -8.12 30.90
CA GLN A 1096 17.95 -9.53 30.54
C GLN A 1096 19.01 -10.36 31.30
N LYS A 1097 20.02 -9.71 31.89
CA LYS A 1097 21.06 -10.34 32.71
C LYS A 1097 20.63 -10.55 34.17
N LEU A 1098 19.51 -9.95 34.57
CA LEU A 1098 19.02 -9.95 35.95
C LEU A 1098 17.86 -10.95 36.13
N PRO A 1099 17.66 -11.48 37.35
CA PRO A 1099 16.42 -12.16 37.72
C PRO A 1099 15.19 -11.31 37.41
N LYS A 1100 14.08 -11.94 37.03
CA LYS A 1100 12.87 -11.25 36.57
C LYS A 1100 12.33 -10.23 37.58
N GLU A 1101 12.46 -10.54 38.87
CA GLU A 1101 12.03 -9.69 39.99
C GLU A 1101 12.89 -8.43 40.15
N GLU A 1102 14.10 -8.45 39.62
CA GLU A 1102 15.04 -7.33 39.64
C GLU A 1102 14.99 -6.50 38.35
N GLN A 1103 14.30 -6.94 37.31
CA GLN A 1103 14.19 -6.20 36.04
C GLN A 1103 13.40 -4.90 36.23
N LEU A 1104 13.88 -3.80 35.66
CA LEU A 1104 13.12 -2.55 35.58
C LEU A 1104 12.05 -2.64 34.49
N THR A 1105 12.42 -3.29 33.39
CA THR A 1105 11.65 -3.32 32.16
C THR A 1105 10.70 -4.50 32.12
N TRP A 1106 9.57 -4.29 31.45
CA TRP A 1106 8.62 -5.32 31.07
C TRP A 1106 8.04 -5.00 29.69
N THR A 1107 8.05 -5.99 28.80
CA THR A 1107 7.37 -5.94 27.50
C THR A 1107 6.99 -7.35 27.04
N ASN A 1108 5.93 -7.45 26.24
CA ASN A 1108 5.54 -8.69 25.55
C ASN A 1108 6.24 -8.85 24.18
N ALA A 1109 7.02 -7.85 23.73
CA ALA A 1109 7.87 -8.01 22.56
C ALA A 1109 8.94 -9.09 22.82
N ALA A 1110 9.08 -10.04 21.89
CA ALA A 1110 10.08 -11.09 22.02
C ALA A 1110 11.50 -10.51 22.08
N TYR A 1111 12.26 -10.87 23.12
CA TYR A 1111 13.66 -10.44 23.30
C TYR A 1111 14.55 -11.00 22.21
N ARG A 1112 15.36 -10.13 21.59
CA ARG A 1112 16.15 -10.44 20.38
C ARG A 1112 17.52 -9.78 20.33
N LEU A 1113 17.92 -9.10 21.40
CA LEU A 1113 19.17 -8.35 21.46
C LEU A 1113 20.32 -9.16 22.08
N GLU A 1114 20.18 -10.48 22.17
CA GLU A 1114 21.22 -11.34 22.74
C GLU A 1114 22.48 -11.33 21.84
N GLY A 1115 23.64 -11.04 22.44
CA GLY A 1115 24.91 -10.98 21.72
C GLY A 1115 25.13 -9.72 20.87
N GLU A 1116 24.14 -8.83 20.77
CA GLU A 1116 24.28 -7.54 20.10
C GLU A 1116 25.13 -6.57 20.94
N PRO A 1117 25.91 -5.68 20.30
CA PRO A 1117 26.63 -4.64 21.02
C PRO A 1117 25.65 -3.62 21.60
N LEU A 1118 26.02 -3.02 22.74
CA LEU A 1118 25.30 -1.85 23.25
C LEU A 1118 25.33 -0.73 22.23
N LEU A 1119 24.22 0.00 22.11
CA LEU A 1119 24.15 1.19 21.29
C LEU A 1119 24.92 2.32 21.98
N LYS A 1120 25.59 3.16 21.18
CA LYS A 1120 26.15 4.42 21.66
C LYS A 1120 25.08 5.23 22.39
N ALA A 1121 25.44 5.86 23.51
CA ALA A 1121 24.49 6.68 24.26
C ALA A 1121 25.16 7.90 24.91
N GLY A 1122 24.50 9.06 24.77
CA GLY A 1122 24.88 10.30 25.45
C GLY A 1122 25.34 11.44 24.56
N LEU A 1123 25.93 12.44 25.21
CA LEU A 1123 26.54 13.62 24.59
C LEU A 1123 28.04 13.35 24.42
N PHE A 1124 28.52 13.29 23.16
CA PHE A 1124 29.93 13.00 22.86
C PHE A 1124 30.73 14.28 22.61
N GLY A 1125 30.07 15.33 22.12
CA GLY A 1125 30.72 16.58 21.79
C GLY A 1125 31.53 16.50 20.48
N PRO A 1126 32.46 17.44 20.26
CA PRO A 1126 32.73 18.57 21.14
C PRO A 1126 31.57 19.59 21.12
N VAL A 1127 31.07 19.96 22.30
CA VAL A 1127 30.08 21.01 22.52
C VAL A 1127 30.74 22.37 22.40
N LYS A 1128 30.30 23.16 21.43
CA LYS A 1128 30.91 24.45 21.09
C LYS A 1128 29.87 25.54 21.02
N PHE A 1129 30.20 26.72 21.55
CA PHE A 1129 29.60 27.95 21.09
C PHE A 1129 30.34 28.43 19.86
N VAL A 1130 29.57 28.66 18.80
CA VAL A 1130 30.10 29.13 17.52
C VAL A 1130 29.39 30.40 17.10
N LYS A 1131 30.10 31.30 16.42
CA LYS A 1131 29.50 32.48 15.76
C LYS A 1131 29.66 32.38 14.26
N GLU A 1132 28.68 32.90 13.55
CA GLU A 1132 28.76 33.08 12.10
C GLU A 1132 29.94 34.00 11.77
N LYS A 1133 30.80 33.58 10.84
CA LYS A 1133 31.95 34.35 10.35
C LYS A 1133 31.54 35.44 9.36
#